data_AF-A0A812MW66-F1
#
_entry.id   AF-A0A812MW66-F1
#
_cell.length_a   1.000
_cell.length_b   1.000
_cell.length_c   1.000
_cell.angle_alpha   90.00
_cell.angle_beta   90.00
_cell.angle_gamma   90.00
#
_symmetry.space_group_name_H-M   'P 1'
#
loop_
_entity.id
_entity.type
_entity.pdbx_description
1 polymer ?
#
loop_
_entity_poly.entity_id
_entity_poly.type
_entity_poly.pdbx_seq_one_letter_code
_entity_poly.pdbx_strand_id
1 'polypeptide(L)'
;MQSQTEVGGDTNFTMTRDTLTAARGSRLAQLFSGRWDERLRRDAEGRVFLDFHPLQFRKMQRLLRDAKRTGPGSKPSEPADYEKALPEWCRPGFVPLCNFLCSPNTCKFPAPRVDGAPELRDMAPAASSSAKKEKIFDSVLLGAEQAELLESWVPPVSNGLAGSSFELLFRASRDGWTAQAFHQKCDGKGPTVVVAKSQGGHLFGGYTEVPWDSSGQYKSCQQSFLFRLASPDNSTQPSKHQIFQTHQYGIYCDASYGPTFGGNHDLCIQQSGSSAVVNCNIGHTYNPNSSAPAGGSFSYLAEAQSNVALTDYEVFVVKADSRASLESTLRVLKSLSTLASSQPDAREEQLLQTALRACIDTCEYGQSLLQVKRDLEHSQDTFEQEAQFLQRFFGNDKDIVHLNVGGKRMATLLSTLTFCEGSYLATKFGGTWTLQEAEMVEGGVWFDEDPDLFEAVLMHIRVGSLLGESFAPKPDEKKSWDRLVDDLMLVDYFKRVASADSELLGASVDDLMTFLPEPGAGKKIALELLFRASRDGWTAQAFHQKCDGKGPTVVVAKSQGGHLFGGYTEVPWDSSGQYKSCQQSFLFRLAGPDSSTQPSKHQIFQNHQNGIHCHASYGPTFGGNHDLQIQPSGSSGVVNVNIGQTYNPNSSAPAGGHFTCLAEQSGAALTDYEVFAVSSCD
;
A
#
# COMPACT_ATOMS: atom_id res chain seq x y z
N MET A 1 29.06 2.93 -14.07
CA MET A 1 29.64 4.20 -13.60
C MET A 1 30.22 3.98 -12.21
N GLN A 2 31.47 4.34 -11.97
CA GLN A 2 32.04 4.39 -10.60
C GLN A 2 31.63 5.74 -10.01
N SER A 3 30.98 5.75 -8.85
CA SER A 3 30.72 6.98 -8.11
C SER A 3 31.76 7.10 -7.01
N GLN A 4 32.41 8.27 -6.93
CA GLN A 4 33.10 8.67 -5.72
C GLN A 4 32.03 9.01 -4.68
N THR A 5 32.21 8.49 -3.47
CA THR A 5 31.27 8.64 -2.36
C THR A 5 32.06 9.07 -1.13
N GLU A 6 31.56 10.06 -0.43
CA GLU A 6 32.03 10.41 0.91
C GLU A 6 31.08 9.76 1.93
N VAL A 7 31.64 9.01 2.86
CA VAL A 7 30.86 8.34 3.91
C VAL A 7 31.35 8.81 5.26
N GLY A 8 30.55 9.58 5.97
CA GLY A 8 30.87 10.06 7.32
C GLY A 8 32.17 10.88 7.44
N GLY A 9 32.66 11.46 6.35
CA GLY A 9 33.94 12.20 6.28
C GLY A 9 35.11 11.41 5.67
N ASP A 10 34.93 10.12 5.38
CA ASP A 10 35.93 9.33 4.66
C ASP A 10 35.63 9.32 3.16
N THR A 11 36.59 9.82 2.38
CA THR A 11 36.51 9.98 0.92
C THR A 11 37.11 8.80 0.16
N ASN A 12 37.63 7.78 0.85
CA ASN A 12 38.24 6.60 0.24
C ASN A 12 37.21 5.54 -0.22
N PHE A 13 35.94 5.90 -0.39
CA PHE A 13 34.92 5.00 -0.90
C PHE A 13 34.78 5.12 -2.41
N THR A 14 35.07 4.01 -3.09
CA THR A 14 34.73 3.82 -4.51
C THR A 14 33.73 2.68 -4.63
N MET A 15 32.57 2.97 -5.20
CA MET A 15 31.49 2.01 -5.39
C MET A 15 30.98 2.03 -6.82
N THR A 16 30.65 0.86 -7.35
CA THR A 16 29.87 0.77 -8.59
C THR A 16 28.40 0.76 -8.23
N ARG A 17 27.57 1.39 -9.06
CA ARG A 17 26.09 1.28 -8.96
C ARG A 17 25.65 -0.17 -8.81
N ASP A 18 26.21 -1.08 -9.61
CA ASP A 18 25.93 -2.52 -9.55
C ASP A 18 26.17 -3.18 -8.18
N THR A 19 27.06 -2.62 -7.34
CA THR A 19 27.31 -3.16 -6.00
C THR A 19 26.26 -2.64 -5.04
N LEU A 20 25.91 -1.35 -5.13
CA LEU A 20 24.88 -0.72 -4.31
C LEU A 20 23.47 -1.26 -4.61
N THR A 21 23.25 -1.74 -5.83
CA THR A 21 21.99 -2.35 -6.27
C THR A 21 22.00 -3.89 -6.24
N ALA A 22 23.02 -4.51 -5.63
CA ALA A 22 23.16 -5.97 -5.59
C ALA A 22 21.98 -6.66 -4.88
N ALA A 23 21.50 -6.09 -3.77
CA ALA A 23 20.32 -6.55 -3.07
C ALA A 23 19.04 -5.99 -3.71
N ARG A 24 18.51 -6.69 -4.72
CA ARG A 24 17.30 -6.24 -5.44
C ARG A 24 16.09 -6.12 -4.50
N GLY A 25 15.32 -5.04 -4.67
CA GLY A 25 14.14 -4.75 -3.84
C GLY A 25 14.45 -4.17 -2.45
N SER A 26 15.71 -3.86 -2.16
CA SER A 26 16.12 -3.18 -0.92
C SER A 26 16.07 -1.65 -1.06
N ARG A 27 16.01 -0.94 0.08
CA ARG A 27 16.04 0.53 0.15
C ARG A 27 17.32 1.11 -0.46
N LEU A 28 18.47 0.47 -0.24
CA LEU A 28 19.74 0.92 -0.80
C LEU A 28 19.76 0.77 -2.34
N ALA A 29 19.20 -0.34 -2.86
CA ALA A 29 19.08 -0.52 -4.31
C ALA A 29 18.13 0.52 -4.94
N GLN A 30 17.07 0.91 -4.23
CA GLN A 30 16.15 1.97 -4.68
C GLN A 30 16.85 3.33 -4.72
N LEU A 31 17.59 3.68 -3.66
CA LEU A 31 18.34 4.93 -3.55
C LEU A 31 19.32 5.11 -4.72
N PHE A 32 20.00 4.02 -5.11
CA PHE A 32 21.00 4.01 -6.19
C PHE A 32 20.49 3.45 -7.53
N SER A 33 19.17 3.40 -7.73
CA SER A 33 18.54 2.90 -8.96
C SER A 33 18.82 3.73 -10.22
N GLY A 34 19.40 4.93 -10.07
CA GLY A 34 19.60 5.92 -11.13
C GLY A 34 18.49 6.97 -11.20
N ARG A 35 17.31 6.69 -10.62
CA ARG A 35 16.16 7.62 -10.60
C ARG A 35 16.45 8.91 -9.82
N TRP A 36 17.31 8.83 -8.82
CA TRP A 36 17.52 9.91 -7.84
C TRP A 36 18.86 10.63 -7.98
N ASP A 37 19.66 10.31 -9.00
CA ASP A 37 21.05 10.75 -9.14
C ASP A 37 21.26 12.27 -9.06
N GLU A 38 20.29 13.03 -9.56
CA GLU A 38 20.29 14.51 -9.58
C GLU A 38 19.82 15.11 -8.24
N ARG A 39 19.14 14.33 -7.40
CA ARG A 39 18.60 14.77 -6.10
C ARG A 39 19.44 14.33 -4.91
N LEU A 40 20.32 13.33 -5.09
CA LEU A 40 21.23 12.88 -4.04
C LEU A 40 22.13 14.03 -3.58
N ARG A 41 22.22 14.23 -2.26
CA ARG A 41 23.11 15.21 -1.65
C ARG A 41 24.56 14.92 -2.03
N ARG A 42 25.28 15.98 -2.37
CA ARG A 42 26.71 15.92 -2.72
C ARG A 42 27.51 16.88 -1.85
N ASP A 43 28.76 16.54 -1.60
CA ASP A 43 29.72 17.44 -0.98
C ASP A 43 30.21 18.52 -1.97
N ALA A 44 31.06 19.43 -1.49
CA ALA A 44 31.62 20.52 -2.28
C ALA A 44 32.45 20.06 -3.48
N GLU A 45 32.98 18.83 -3.46
CA GLU A 45 33.71 18.21 -4.57
C GLU A 45 32.79 17.39 -5.51
N GLY A 46 31.48 17.37 -5.26
CA GLY A 46 30.48 16.70 -6.10
C GLY A 46 30.35 15.20 -5.85
N ARG A 47 30.99 14.64 -4.82
CA ARG A 47 30.84 13.22 -4.43
C ARG A 47 29.52 13.03 -3.72
N VAL A 48 28.89 11.87 -3.87
CA VAL A 48 27.65 11.57 -3.13
C VAL A 48 27.99 11.45 -1.65
N PHE A 49 27.30 12.20 -0.79
CA PHE A 49 27.51 12.16 0.65
C PHE A 49 26.53 11.19 1.32
N LEU A 50 27.05 10.28 2.14
CA LEU A 50 26.26 9.37 2.96
C LEU A 50 26.62 9.51 4.44
N ASP A 51 25.63 9.85 5.26
CA ASP A 51 25.83 10.06 6.71
C ASP A 51 25.80 8.74 7.50
N PHE A 52 26.71 7.84 7.17
CA PHE A 52 26.93 6.59 7.89
C PHE A 52 28.29 6.57 8.56
N HIS A 53 28.44 5.72 9.57
CA HIS A 53 29.75 5.46 10.14
C HIS A 53 30.64 4.69 9.13
N PRO A 54 31.87 5.15 8.84
CA PRO A 54 32.72 4.56 7.81
C PRO A 54 33.00 3.06 8.02
N LEU A 55 33.26 2.61 9.24
CA LEU A 55 33.56 1.19 9.50
C LEU A 55 32.35 0.28 9.26
N GLN A 56 31.16 0.69 9.70
CA GLN A 56 29.92 -0.05 9.48
C GLN A 56 29.61 -0.11 7.98
N PHE A 57 29.69 1.01 7.28
CA PHE A 57 29.40 1.05 5.85
C PHE A 57 30.41 0.24 5.01
N ARG A 58 31.70 0.19 5.39
CA ARG A 58 32.68 -0.71 4.74
C ARG A 58 32.30 -2.19 4.88
N LYS A 59 31.78 -2.61 6.05
CA LYS A 59 31.31 -3.99 6.25
C LYS A 59 30.06 -4.28 5.44
N MET A 60 29.12 -3.32 5.39
CA MET A 60 27.94 -3.40 4.53
C MET A 60 28.32 -3.50 3.04
N GLN A 61 29.32 -2.74 2.59
CA GLN A 61 29.85 -2.86 1.24
C GLN A 61 30.42 -4.26 0.96
N ARG A 62 31.10 -4.89 1.92
CA ARG A 62 31.59 -6.27 1.78
C ARG A 62 30.42 -7.26 1.67
N LEU A 63 29.41 -7.11 2.53
CA LEU A 63 28.16 -7.88 2.47
C LEU A 63 27.53 -7.81 1.08
N LEU A 64 27.39 -6.62 0.50
CA LEU A 64 26.81 -6.43 -0.84
C LEU A 64 27.68 -7.01 -1.97
N ARG A 65 29.01 -6.90 -1.85
CA ARG A 65 29.94 -7.51 -2.82
C ARG A 65 29.86 -9.03 -2.81
N ASP A 66 29.69 -9.63 -1.63
CA ASP A 66 29.56 -11.08 -1.49
C ASP A 66 28.19 -11.55 -1.97
N ALA A 67 27.11 -10.82 -1.66
CA ALA A 67 25.77 -11.06 -2.21
C ALA A 67 25.73 -11.02 -3.74
N LYS A 68 26.56 -10.18 -4.38
CA LYS A 68 26.72 -10.15 -5.85
C LYS A 68 27.43 -11.39 -6.40
N ARG A 69 28.31 -12.04 -5.62
CA ARG A 69 29.11 -13.19 -6.05
C ARG A 69 28.40 -14.52 -5.83
N THR A 70 27.43 -14.56 -4.92
CA THR A 70 26.64 -15.77 -4.62
C THR A 70 25.67 -16.09 -5.75
N GLY A 71 25.74 -17.30 -6.29
CA GLY A 71 24.85 -17.82 -7.33
C GLY A 71 23.54 -18.41 -6.77
N PRO A 72 22.58 -18.82 -7.62
CA PRO A 72 21.37 -19.49 -7.17
C PRO A 72 21.71 -20.82 -6.48
N GLY A 73 21.47 -20.89 -5.16
CA GLY A 73 21.67 -22.09 -4.32
C GLY A 73 22.74 -21.98 -3.23
N SER A 74 23.56 -20.93 -3.20
CA SER A 74 24.50 -20.68 -2.09
C SER A 74 23.81 -20.04 -0.89
N LYS A 75 24.24 -20.38 0.34
CA LYS A 75 23.74 -19.75 1.58
C LYS A 75 23.96 -18.22 1.47
N PRO A 76 22.92 -17.40 1.69
CA PRO A 76 23.06 -15.94 1.67
C PRO A 76 23.98 -15.50 2.81
N SER A 77 24.82 -14.50 2.55
CA SER A 77 25.67 -13.87 3.54
C SER A 77 24.79 -13.13 4.57
N GLU A 78 24.91 -13.48 5.85
CA GLU A 78 24.12 -12.89 6.93
C GLU A 78 24.86 -11.67 7.54
N PRO A 79 24.18 -10.55 7.84
CA PRO A 79 24.80 -9.38 8.46
C PRO A 79 25.59 -9.69 9.74
N ALA A 80 25.11 -10.63 10.56
CA ALA A 80 25.74 -11.04 11.81
C ALA A 80 27.19 -11.56 11.64
N ASP A 81 27.54 -12.11 10.48
CA ASP A 81 28.91 -12.58 10.23
C ASP A 81 29.89 -11.42 9.98
N TYR A 82 29.41 -10.31 9.43
CA TYR A 82 30.23 -9.11 9.21
C TYR A 82 30.33 -8.25 10.47
N GLU A 83 29.31 -8.30 11.33
CA GLU A 83 29.28 -7.62 12.63
C GLU A 83 30.41 -8.11 13.55
N LYS A 84 30.64 -9.42 13.61
CA LYS A 84 31.70 -10.02 14.43
C LYS A 84 33.09 -9.46 14.11
N ALA A 85 33.29 -9.00 12.87
CA ALA A 85 34.54 -8.42 12.40
C ALA A 85 34.64 -6.90 12.60
N LEU A 86 33.65 -6.26 13.23
CA LEU A 86 33.72 -4.88 13.74
C LEU A 86 34.30 -4.87 15.18
N PRO A 87 34.99 -3.78 15.57
CA PRO A 87 35.28 -3.50 16.97
C PRO A 87 34.01 -3.57 17.83
N GLU A 88 34.10 -4.04 19.06
CA GLU A 88 32.92 -4.30 19.91
C GLU A 88 32.04 -3.05 20.10
N TRP A 89 32.67 -1.90 20.35
CA TRP A 89 31.99 -0.61 20.46
C TRP A 89 31.24 -0.19 19.18
N CYS A 90 31.65 -0.69 18.01
CA CYS A 90 31.10 -0.33 16.69
C CYS A 90 30.01 -1.31 16.19
N ARG A 91 29.78 -2.41 16.91
CA ARG A 91 28.75 -3.41 16.57
C ARG A 91 27.32 -2.92 16.71
N PRO A 92 26.92 -2.20 17.78
CA PRO A 92 25.51 -1.95 18.03
C PRO A 92 24.81 -1.25 16.86
N GLY A 93 23.60 -1.73 16.55
CA GLY A 93 22.78 -1.22 15.45
C GLY A 93 23.22 -1.66 14.05
N PHE A 94 24.35 -2.35 13.87
CA PHE A 94 24.83 -2.75 12.53
C PHE A 94 23.91 -3.75 11.84
N VAL A 95 23.47 -4.80 12.54
CA VAL A 95 22.55 -5.80 11.97
C VAL A 95 21.18 -5.20 11.64
N PRO A 96 20.51 -4.47 12.56
CA PRO A 96 19.29 -3.71 12.24
C PRO A 96 19.46 -2.77 11.04
N LEU A 97 20.58 -2.06 10.96
CA LEU A 97 20.90 -1.16 9.85
C LEU A 97 21.01 -1.92 8.51
N CYS A 98 21.71 -3.06 8.49
CA CYS A 98 21.82 -3.89 7.29
C CYS A 98 20.44 -4.46 6.89
N ASN A 99 19.65 -4.92 7.85
CA ASN A 99 18.32 -5.45 7.59
C ASN A 99 17.40 -4.37 7.01
N PHE A 100 17.49 -3.15 7.54
CA PHE A 100 16.70 -2.02 7.06
C PHE A 100 17.10 -1.56 5.65
N LEU A 101 18.41 -1.52 5.35
CA LEU A 101 18.91 -0.97 4.08
C LEU A 101 19.02 -2.01 2.96
N CYS A 102 19.34 -3.26 3.28
CA CYS A 102 19.80 -4.28 2.33
C CYS A 102 18.87 -5.49 2.19
N SER A 103 17.84 -5.65 3.02
CA SER A 103 16.95 -6.81 2.90
C SER A 103 16.05 -6.72 1.65
N PRO A 104 15.88 -7.81 0.88
CA PRO A 104 14.85 -7.92 -0.15
C PRO A 104 13.46 -7.83 0.49
N ASN A 105 12.49 -7.22 -0.20
CA ASN A 105 11.08 -7.08 0.22
C ASN A 105 10.77 -6.00 1.28
N THR A 106 11.72 -5.14 1.63
CA THR A 106 11.43 -3.95 2.48
C THR A 106 10.73 -2.83 1.72
N CYS A 107 10.76 -2.87 0.38
CA CYS A 107 10.12 -1.88 -0.47
C CYS A 107 8.97 -2.52 -1.27
N LYS A 108 7.75 -2.04 -1.06
CA LYS A 108 6.55 -2.47 -1.80
C LYS A 108 6.23 -1.48 -2.93
N PHE A 109 7.21 -1.16 -3.78
CA PHE A 109 6.90 -0.54 -5.07
C PHE A 109 6.57 -1.63 -6.10
N PRO A 110 5.57 -1.42 -6.97
CA PRO A 110 5.36 -2.30 -8.12
C PRO A 110 6.67 -2.41 -8.91
N ALA A 111 6.96 -3.62 -9.39
CA ALA A 111 8.12 -3.93 -10.21
C ALA A 111 8.34 -2.92 -11.36
N PRO A 112 9.57 -2.83 -11.92
CA PRO A 112 9.82 -1.99 -13.10
C PRO A 112 8.80 -2.31 -14.19
N ARG A 113 8.23 -1.24 -14.76
CA ARG A 113 7.21 -1.25 -15.82
C ARG A 113 7.50 -2.36 -16.84
N VAL A 114 6.57 -3.29 -16.99
CA VAL A 114 6.42 -4.03 -18.24
C VAL A 114 5.85 -3.02 -19.24
N ASP A 115 6.53 -2.84 -20.37
CA ASP A 115 6.13 -1.92 -21.43
C ASP A 115 4.66 -2.12 -21.82
N GLY A 116 3.84 -1.07 -21.73
CA GLY A 116 2.43 -1.11 -22.16
C GLY A 116 1.37 -0.41 -21.29
N ALA A 117 1.74 0.30 -20.22
CA ALA A 117 0.78 1.11 -19.44
C ALA A 117 0.72 2.57 -19.96
N PRO A 118 -0.47 3.18 -20.11
CA PRO A 118 -0.61 4.55 -20.63
C PRO A 118 -0.05 5.60 -19.65
N GLU A 119 0.58 6.63 -20.20
CA GLU A 119 1.18 7.75 -19.46
C GLU A 119 0.13 8.55 -18.68
N LEU A 120 0.28 8.65 -17.36
CA LEU A 120 -0.35 9.69 -16.54
C LEU A 120 0.53 10.94 -16.60
N ARG A 121 0.12 11.94 -17.40
CA ARG A 121 0.74 13.27 -17.44
C ARG A 121 0.14 14.18 -16.35
N ASP A 122 1.07 14.86 -15.66
CA ASP A 122 0.96 16.16 -14.98
C ASP A 122 -0.25 16.42 -14.07
N MET A 123 -0.08 16.11 -12.78
CA MET A 123 -0.89 16.72 -11.71
C MET A 123 -0.13 17.91 -11.11
N ALA A 124 -0.45 19.11 -11.58
CA ALA A 124 -0.26 20.36 -10.85
C ALA A 124 -1.35 20.48 -9.75
N PRO A 125 -1.15 21.26 -8.67
CA PRO A 125 -2.03 21.23 -7.50
C PRO A 125 -3.40 21.83 -7.87
N ALA A 126 -4.45 21.04 -7.68
CA ALA A 126 -5.82 21.46 -7.96
C ALA A 126 -6.31 22.45 -6.90
N ALA A 127 -6.46 23.71 -7.31
CA ALA A 127 -7.37 24.65 -6.68
C ALA A 127 -8.82 24.14 -6.84
N SER A 128 -9.60 24.26 -5.77
CA SER A 128 -11.06 24.13 -5.66
C SER A 128 -11.81 24.17 -7.01
N SER A 129 -12.42 23.05 -7.43
CA SER A 129 -13.43 23.05 -8.49
C SER A 129 -14.65 22.24 -8.10
N SER A 130 -15.82 22.87 -8.25
CA SER A 130 -17.14 22.27 -8.18
C SER A 130 -17.25 21.02 -9.07
N ALA A 131 -17.87 19.96 -8.54
CA ALA A 131 -18.05 18.69 -9.22
C ALA A 131 -18.79 18.86 -10.57
N LYS A 132 -18.07 18.68 -11.68
CA LYS A 132 -18.68 18.49 -13.00
C LYS A 132 -19.24 17.07 -13.07
N LYS A 133 -20.50 16.93 -13.46
CA LYS A 133 -21.15 15.65 -13.76
C LYS A 133 -20.39 14.98 -14.91
N GLU A 134 -19.79 13.81 -14.68
CA GLU A 134 -19.10 13.02 -15.73
C GLU A 134 -20.11 12.51 -16.78
N LYS A 135 -19.69 12.40 -18.05
CA LYS A 135 -20.52 11.96 -19.18
C LYS A 135 -20.64 10.43 -19.23
N ILE A 136 -21.82 9.90 -19.53
CA ILE A 136 -22.14 8.45 -19.61
C ILE A 136 -21.40 7.73 -20.75
N PHE A 137 -21.25 8.42 -21.89
CA PHE A 137 -20.44 7.99 -23.04
C PHE A 137 -19.34 9.02 -23.30
N ASP A 138 -18.12 8.57 -23.54
CA ASP A 138 -17.06 9.38 -24.15
C ASP A 138 -17.22 9.43 -25.69
N SER A 139 -18.37 9.92 -26.14
CA SER A 139 -18.75 10.01 -27.54
C SER A 139 -18.62 11.45 -28.05
N VAL A 140 -18.10 11.59 -29.28
CA VAL A 140 -18.18 12.87 -30.02
C VAL A 140 -19.40 12.93 -30.95
N LEU A 141 -20.13 11.82 -31.08
CA LEU A 141 -21.31 11.69 -31.94
C LEU A 141 -22.62 11.86 -31.16
N LEU A 142 -22.69 11.37 -29.93
CA LEU A 142 -23.90 11.38 -29.10
C LEU A 142 -24.01 12.67 -28.26
N GLY A 143 -25.20 13.27 -28.27
CA GLY A 143 -25.62 14.21 -27.23
C GLY A 143 -26.08 13.50 -25.96
N ALA A 144 -26.32 14.26 -24.88
CA ALA A 144 -26.73 13.71 -23.60
C ALA A 144 -28.05 12.92 -23.68
N GLU A 145 -29.05 13.44 -24.38
CA GLU A 145 -30.35 12.78 -24.54
C GLU A 145 -30.24 11.45 -25.30
N GLN A 146 -29.44 11.42 -26.38
CA GLN A 146 -29.23 10.18 -27.14
C GLN A 146 -28.44 9.15 -26.34
N ALA A 147 -27.48 9.58 -25.52
CA ALA A 147 -26.71 8.72 -24.63
C ALA A 147 -27.60 8.09 -23.54
N GLU A 148 -28.46 8.88 -22.89
CA GLU A 148 -29.40 8.39 -21.87
C GLU A 148 -30.42 7.41 -22.47
N LEU A 149 -30.96 7.73 -23.65
CA LEU A 149 -31.89 6.83 -24.34
C LEU A 149 -31.22 5.50 -24.70
N LEU A 150 -30.00 5.54 -25.23
CA LEU A 150 -29.26 4.35 -25.62
C LEU A 150 -28.88 3.49 -24.41
N GLU A 151 -28.46 4.11 -23.30
CA GLU A 151 -28.24 3.43 -22.02
C GLU A 151 -29.49 2.67 -21.57
N SER A 152 -30.67 3.31 -21.64
CA SER A 152 -31.94 2.69 -21.24
C SER A 152 -32.34 1.46 -22.06
N TRP A 153 -31.79 1.31 -23.28
CA TRP A 153 -32.09 0.20 -24.18
C TRP A 153 -31.13 -0.98 -24.06
N VAL A 154 -29.94 -0.77 -23.48
CA VAL A 154 -28.91 -1.79 -23.33
C VAL A 154 -29.25 -2.68 -22.13
N PRO A 155 -29.27 -4.03 -22.29
CA PRO A 155 -29.47 -4.95 -21.18
C PRO A 155 -28.42 -4.74 -20.07
N PRO A 156 -28.81 -4.85 -18.79
CA PRO A 156 -27.87 -4.70 -17.69
C PRO A 156 -26.84 -5.85 -17.70
N VAL A 157 -25.57 -5.52 -17.46
CA VAL A 157 -24.44 -6.47 -17.44
C VAL A 157 -24.42 -7.32 -16.14
N SER A 158 -25.29 -7.01 -15.17
CA SER A 158 -25.48 -7.72 -13.89
C SER A 158 -26.98 -7.84 -13.56
N ASN A 159 -27.35 -8.42 -12.40
CA ASN A 159 -28.72 -8.69 -11.95
C ASN A 159 -29.63 -7.44 -11.73
N GLY A 160 -29.47 -6.36 -12.51
CA GLY A 160 -30.32 -5.18 -12.53
C GLY A 160 -29.96 -4.09 -11.53
N LEU A 161 -28.83 -4.23 -10.80
CA LEU A 161 -28.45 -3.34 -9.68
C LEU A 161 -27.22 -2.45 -9.95
N ALA A 162 -26.43 -2.74 -10.99
CA ALA A 162 -25.35 -1.87 -11.46
C ALA A 162 -25.80 -1.08 -12.70
N GLY A 163 -25.45 0.20 -12.78
CA GLY A 163 -25.58 0.98 -14.01
C GLY A 163 -24.64 0.43 -15.09
N SER A 164 -24.80 0.92 -16.33
CA SER A 164 -23.92 0.54 -17.43
C SER A 164 -22.95 1.68 -17.70
N SER A 165 -21.65 1.41 -17.67
CA SER A 165 -20.63 2.34 -18.18
C SER A 165 -20.23 1.94 -19.59
N PHE A 166 -19.98 2.94 -20.44
CA PHE A 166 -19.66 2.76 -21.85
C PHE A 166 -18.26 3.30 -22.13
N GLU A 167 -17.31 2.39 -22.32
CA GLU A 167 -15.92 2.75 -22.61
C GLU A 167 -15.65 2.65 -24.11
N LEU A 168 -15.11 3.73 -24.69
CA LEU A 168 -14.80 3.80 -26.12
C LEU A 168 -13.62 2.85 -26.48
N LEU A 169 -13.92 1.80 -27.23
CA LEU A 169 -12.91 0.89 -27.78
C LEU A 169 -12.28 1.44 -29.06
N PHE A 170 -13.14 1.94 -29.95
CA PHE A 170 -12.77 2.28 -31.32
C PHE A 170 -13.53 3.52 -31.79
N ARG A 171 -12.84 4.42 -32.50
CA ARG A 171 -13.44 5.52 -33.26
C ARG A 171 -12.78 5.57 -34.63
N ALA A 172 -13.56 5.50 -35.70
CA ALA A 172 -13.01 5.37 -37.05
C ALA A 172 -12.13 6.56 -37.46
N SER A 173 -12.51 7.78 -37.09
CA SER A 173 -11.70 8.97 -37.33
C SER A 173 -10.36 9.01 -36.56
N ARG A 174 -10.25 8.26 -35.45
CA ARG A 174 -9.04 8.16 -34.61
C ARG A 174 -8.17 6.97 -34.99
N ASP A 175 -8.80 5.82 -35.16
CA ASP A 175 -8.14 4.51 -35.25
C ASP A 175 -8.07 3.98 -36.69
N GLY A 176 -8.68 4.69 -37.65
CA GLY A 176 -8.71 4.35 -39.07
C GLY A 176 -9.94 3.52 -39.45
N TRP A 177 -10.25 3.46 -40.76
CA TRP A 177 -11.51 2.91 -41.28
C TRP A 177 -11.46 1.41 -41.66
N THR A 178 -10.29 0.76 -41.51
CA THR A 178 -10.07 -0.62 -41.96
C THR A 178 -10.76 -1.63 -41.05
N ALA A 179 -11.23 -2.75 -41.61
CA ALA A 179 -11.74 -3.89 -40.84
C ALA A 179 -10.69 -4.43 -39.84
N GLN A 180 -9.43 -4.46 -40.26
CA GLN A 180 -8.32 -4.87 -39.41
C GLN A 180 -8.18 -3.99 -38.15
N ALA A 181 -8.30 -2.67 -38.27
CA ALA A 181 -8.21 -1.76 -37.14
C ALA A 181 -9.39 -1.95 -36.16
N PHE A 182 -10.60 -2.19 -36.69
CA PHE A 182 -11.77 -2.52 -35.88
C PHE A 182 -11.53 -3.82 -35.09
N HIS A 183 -11.16 -4.91 -35.76
CA HIS A 183 -10.94 -6.21 -35.11
C HIS A 183 -9.79 -6.19 -34.10
N GLN A 184 -8.70 -5.47 -34.39
CA GLN A 184 -7.59 -5.31 -33.45
C GLN A 184 -8.02 -4.66 -32.11
N LYS A 185 -9.04 -3.79 -32.13
CA LYS A 185 -9.53 -3.08 -30.95
C LYS A 185 -10.72 -3.76 -30.28
N CYS A 186 -11.57 -4.44 -31.05
CA CYS A 186 -12.88 -4.90 -30.60
C CYS A 186 -12.99 -6.42 -30.40
N ASP A 187 -12.10 -7.23 -30.98
CA ASP A 187 -12.17 -8.68 -30.81
C ASP A 187 -11.93 -9.10 -29.36
N GLY A 188 -12.70 -10.09 -28.91
CA GLY A 188 -12.71 -10.58 -27.54
C GLY A 188 -13.30 -9.59 -26.51
N LYS A 189 -13.86 -8.46 -26.95
CA LYS A 189 -14.57 -7.49 -26.09
C LYS A 189 -16.08 -7.63 -26.31
N GLY A 190 -16.85 -7.53 -25.23
CA GLY A 190 -18.31 -7.60 -25.29
C GLY A 190 -18.96 -7.63 -23.90
N PRO A 191 -20.24 -7.21 -23.76
CA PRO A 191 -21.13 -6.66 -24.80
C PRO A 191 -20.63 -5.35 -25.43
N THR A 192 -21.01 -5.05 -26.67
CA THR A 192 -20.61 -3.81 -27.37
C THR A 192 -21.78 -3.06 -27.99
N VAL A 193 -21.62 -1.73 -28.11
CA VAL A 193 -22.53 -0.81 -28.81
C VAL A 193 -21.76 -0.12 -29.93
N VAL A 194 -22.27 -0.21 -31.15
CA VAL A 194 -21.77 0.51 -32.33
C VAL A 194 -22.67 1.70 -32.59
N VAL A 195 -22.12 2.90 -32.71
CA VAL A 195 -22.83 4.14 -33.04
C VAL A 195 -22.19 4.75 -34.29
N ALA A 196 -22.96 4.96 -35.34
CA ALA A 196 -22.51 5.53 -36.60
C ALA A 196 -23.28 6.80 -36.94
N LYS A 197 -22.60 7.73 -37.63
CA LYS A 197 -23.20 8.96 -38.14
C LYS A 197 -23.04 9.06 -39.66
N SER A 198 -24.15 9.15 -40.39
CA SER A 198 -24.12 9.32 -41.85
C SER A 198 -23.70 10.75 -42.25
N GLN A 199 -23.32 10.94 -43.52
CA GLN A 199 -23.11 12.28 -44.09
C GLN A 199 -24.37 13.16 -44.07
N GLY A 200 -25.55 12.57 -44.23
CA GLY A 200 -26.80 13.29 -44.06
C GLY A 200 -27.02 13.75 -42.63
N GLY A 201 -26.38 13.11 -41.64
CA GLY A 201 -26.43 13.48 -40.22
C GLY A 201 -27.31 12.57 -39.35
N HIS A 202 -27.72 11.40 -39.86
CA HIS A 202 -28.48 10.41 -39.10
C HIS A 202 -27.59 9.69 -38.09
N LEU A 203 -28.11 9.44 -36.89
CA LEU A 203 -27.46 8.64 -35.85
C LEU A 203 -28.16 7.29 -35.71
N PHE A 204 -27.40 6.20 -35.86
CA PHE A 204 -27.91 4.83 -35.87
C PHE A 204 -26.81 3.84 -35.49
N GLY A 205 -27.14 2.56 -35.36
CA GLY A 205 -26.15 1.55 -35.01
C GLY A 205 -26.74 0.25 -34.51
N GLY A 206 -25.96 -0.47 -33.71
CA GLY A 206 -26.36 -1.78 -33.18
C GLY A 206 -25.70 -2.13 -31.86
N TYR A 207 -26.41 -2.87 -31.03
CA TYR A 207 -25.91 -3.49 -29.80
C TYR A 207 -25.77 -4.99 -30.01
N THR A 208 -24.69 -5.57 -29.47
CA THR A 208 -24.57 -7.02 -29.35
C THR A 208 -23.97 -7.44 -28.01
N GLU A 209 -24.55 -8.48 -27.42
CA GLU A 209 -24.04 -9.17 -26.23
C GLU A 209 -22.90 -10.14 -26.53
N VAL A 210 -22.67 -10.47 -27.80
CA VAL A 210 -21.71 -11.47 -28.23
C VAL A 210 -20.40 -10.81 -28.69
N PRO A 211 -19.22 -11.23 -28.19
CA PRO A 211 -17.94 -10.66 -28.62
C PRO A 211 -17.62 -10.94 -30.09
N TRP A 212 -16.92 -10.00 -30.74
CA TRP A 212 -16.29 -10.17 -32.05
C TRP A 212 -15.04 -11.07 -31.94
N ASP A 213 -14.66 -11.81 -32.99
CA ASP A 213 -13.48 -12.71 -32.93
C ASP A 213 -12.78 -13.05 -34.25
N SER A 214 -13.07 -12.34 -35.35
CA SER A 214 -12.47 -12.62 -36.67
C SER A 214 -12.62 -14.07 -37.18
N SER A 215 -13.56 -14.87 -36.66
CA SER A 215 -13.75 -16.29 -37.00
C SER A 215 -14.23 -16.56 -38.44
N GLY A 216 -14.73 -15.57 -39.16
CA GLY A 216 -15.37 -15.75 -40.47
C GLY A 216 -16.74 -16.44 -40.37
N GLN A 217 -17.37 -16.45 -39.18
CA GLN A 217 -18.63 -17.15 -38.94
C GLN A 217 -19.73 -16.20 -38.47
N TYR A 218 -20.97 -16.61 -38.71
CA TYR A 218 -22.13 -16.01 -38.06
C TYR A 218 -22.24 -16.48 -36.61
N LYS A 219 -22.68 -15.59 -35.72
CA LYS A 219 -22.88 -15.89 -34.30
C LYS A 219 -24.33 -15.73 -33.88
N SER A 220 -24.72 -16.62 -32.97
CA SER A 220 -26.06 -16.59 -32.40
C SER A 220 -26.16 -15.50 -31.32
N CYS A 221 -27.16 -14.62 -31.44
CA CYS A 221 -27.45 -13.58 -30.46
C CYS A 221 -28.92 -13.64 -30.04
N GLN A 222 -29.23 -13.38 -28.77
CA GLN A 222 -30.55 -13.33 -28.16
C GLN A 222 -31.02 -11.89 -27.88
N GLN A 223 -30.11 -11.02 -27.46
CA GLN A 223 -30.41 -9.67 -26.98
C GLN A 223 -29.92 -8.57 -27.91
N SER A 224 -29.24 -8.93 -29.00
CA SER A 224 -28.77 -7.97 -29.99
C SER A 224 -29.92 -7.23 -30.66
N PHE A 225 -29.70 -5.96 -30.98
CA PHE A 225 -30.68 -5.13 -31.68
C PHE A 225 -29.99 -4.05 -32.51
N LEU A 226 -30.64 -3.64 -33.60
CA LEU A 226 -30.28 -2.44 -34.34
C LEU A 226 -31.10 -1.24 -33.86
N PHE A 227 -30.63 -0.03 -34.11
CA PHE A 227 -31.35 1.17 -33.70
C PHE A 227 -31.11 2.36 -34.61
N ARG A 228 -32.05 3.31 -34.54
CA ARG A 228 -31.92 4.69 -35.02
C ARG A 228 -32.22 5.63 -33.85
N LEU A 229 -31.35 6.61 -33.60
CA LEU A 229 -31.46 7.55 -32.48
C LEU A 229 -31.94 8.93 -32.90
N ALA A 230 -31.54 9.41 -34.08
CA ALA A 230 -31.90 10.76 -34.52
C ALA A 230 -31.79 10.93 -36.05
N SER A 231 -32.54 11.89 -36.58
CA SER A 231 -32.34 12.48 -37.91
C SER A 231 -31.85 13.92 -37.79
N PRO A 232 -31.26 14.49 -38.85
CA PRO A 232 -30.66 15.84 -38.83
C PRO A 232 -31.65 16.95 -38.46
N ASP A 233 -32.92 16.73 -38.78
CA ASP A 233 -34.06 17.62 -38.55
C ASP A 233 -34.94 17.18 -37.36
N ASN A 234 -34.54 16.13 -36.64
CA ASN A 234 -35.33 15.46 -35.59
C ASN A 234 -36.75 15.04 -36.02
N SER A 235 -37.01 14.91 -37.33
CA SER A 235 -38.33 14.54 -37.87
C SER A 235 -38.67 13.06 -37.70
N THR A 236 -37.68 12.19 -37.49
CA THR A 236 -37.90 10.76 -37.27
C THR A 236 -37.72 10.38 -35.80
N GLN A 237 -38.72 9.67 -35.26
CA GLN A 237 -38.67 9.13 -33.90
C GLN A 237 -37.57 8.05 -33.77
N PRO A 238 -36.92 7.93 -32.59
CA PRO A 238 -36.00 6.83 -32.32
C PRO A 238 -36.70 5.46 -32.45
N SER A 239 -36.00 4.48 -33.00
CA SER A 239 -36.53 3.12 -33.20
C SER A 239 -35.51 2.06 -32.82
N LYS A 240 -36.00 0.96 -32.22
CA LYS A 240 -35.20 -0.21 -31.79
C LYS A 240 -35.70 -1.44 -32.53
N HIS A 241 -34.80 -2.18 -33.17
CA HIS A 241 -35.06 -3.30 -34.07
C HIS A 241 -34.47 -4.60 -33.53
N GLN A 242 -35.32 -5.46 -32.97
CA GLN A 242 -34.93 -6.75 -32.40
C GLN A 242 -34.87 -7.85 -33.47
N ILE A 243 -34.15 -8.93 -33.18
CA ILE A 243 -34.17 -10.15 -34.00
C ILE A 243 -35.58 -10.75 -34.00
N PHE A 244 -36.12 -11.17 -35.15
CA PHE A 244 -37.53 -11.64 -35.26
C PHE A 244 -37.74 -12.97 -35.99
N GLN A 245 -36.68 -13.69 -36.33
CA GLN A 245 -36.79 -14.98 -37.04
C GLN A 245 -35.77 -15.98 -36.52
N THR A 246 -34.51 -15.83 -36.94
CA THR A 246 -33.41 -16.72 -36.55
C THR A 246 -32.39 -15.96 -35.74
N HIS A 247 -32.06 -16.51 -34.57
CA HIS A 247 -31.06 -15.93 -33.69
C HIS A 247 -29.63 -16.29 -34.13
N GLN A 248 -29.46 -17.26 -35.04
CA GLN A 248 -28.16 -17.81 -35.45
C GLN A 248 -27.30 -16.85 -36.27
N TYR A 249 -27.90 -15.82 -36.87
CA TYR A 249 -27.22 -14.86 -37.76
C TYR A 249 -27.18 -13.45 -37.16
N GLY A 250 -27.09 -13.34 -35.83
CA GLY A 250 -27.14 -12.05 -35.12
C GLY A 250 -26.02 -11.10 -35.54
N ILE A 251 -24.77 -11.58 -35.56
CA ILE A 251 -23.60 -10.86 -36.08
C ILE A 251 -22.74 -11.75 -36.97
N TYR A 252 -21.92 -11.16 -37.84
CA TYR A 252 -20.94 -11.86 -38.68
C TYR A 252 -19.52 -11.37 -38.34
N CYS A 253 -18.62 -12.30 -38.00
CA CYS A 253 -17.31 -11.98 -37.45
C CYS A 253 -16.17 -12.33 -38.42
N ASP A 254 -16.21 -11.86 -39.67
CA ASP A 254 -15.13 -12.07 -40.64
C ASP A 254 -14.09 -10.95 -40.55
N ALA A 255 -12.81 -11.31 -40.48
CA ALA A 255 -11.68 -10.38 -40.35
C ALA A 255 -11.62 -9.30 -41.46
N SER A 256 -12.26 -9.56 -42.61
CA SER A 256 -12.31 -8.66 -43.77
C SER A 256 -13.46 -7.66 -43.71
N TYR A 257 -14.35 -7.77 -42.73
CA TYR A 257 -15.54 -6.96 -42.58
C TYR A 257 -15.43 -6.07 -41.34
N GLY A 258 -16.01 -4.87 -41.38
CA GLY A 258 -16.21 -4.08 -40.16
C GLY A 258 -17.40 -4.61 -39.35
N PRO A 259 -17.94 -3.80 -38.42
CA PRO A 259 -19.13 -4.16 -37.66
C PRO A 259 -20.27 -4.63 -38.57
N THR A 260 -20.71 -5.87 -38.39
CA THR A 260 -21.68 -6.52 -39.28
C THR A 260 -22.75 -7.27 -38.49
N PHE A 261 -24.00 -6.90 -38.70
CA PHE A 261 -25.19 -7.42 -38.04
C PHE A 261 -26.14 -8.06 -39.07
N GLY A 262 -26.67 -9.23 -38.74
CA GLY A 262 -27.71 -9.91 -39.52
C GLY A 262 -27.17 -10.81 -40.64
N GLY A 263 -27.90 -11.89 -40.91
CA GLY A 263 -27.74 -12.74 -42.10
C GLY A 263 -28.03 -11.95 -43.37
N ASN A 264 -27.19 -12.11 -44.40
CA ASN A 264 -27.15 -11.23 -45.58
C ASN A 264 -26.92 -9.73 -45.27
N HIS A 265 -26.42 -9.40 -44.07
CA HIS A 265 -25.96 -8.08 -43.66
C HIS A 265 -27.07 -7.01 -43.57
N ASP A 266 -27.94 -7.10 -42.56
CA ASP A 266 -28.94 -6.06 -42.26
C ASP A 266 -28.26 -4.70 -41.96
N LEU A 267 -27.06 -4.72 -41.37
CA LEU A 267 -26.15 -3.58 -41.27
C LEU A 267 -24.71 -4.06 -41.42
N CYS A 268 -23.93 -3.43 -42.30
CA CYS A 268 -22.51 -3.70 -42.47
C CYS A 268 -21.75 -2.41 -42.79
N ILE A 269 -20.72 -2.11 -41.98
CA ILE A 269 -19.83 -0.98 -42.22
C ILE A 269 -18.54 -1.48 -42.88
N GLN A 270 -18.18 -0.88 -44.01
CA GLN A 270 -16.99 -1.24 -44.78
C GLN A 270 -16.22 0.00 -45.21
N GLN A 271 -14.89 -0.13 -45.29
CA GLN A 271 -14.06 0.94 -45.81
C GLN A 271 -14.37 1.23 -47.28
N SER A 272 -14.44 2.51 -47.64
CA SER A 272 -14.51 2.98 -49.01
C SER A 272 -13.58 4.18 -49.18
N GLY A 273 -12.43 3.96 -49.83
CA GLY A 273 -11.37 4.96 -49.94
C GLY A 273 -10.84 5.42 -48.58
N SER A 274 -10.90 6.72 -48.32
CA SER A 274 -10.46 7.36 -47.06
C SER A 274 -11.57 7.50 -46.01
N SER A 275 -12.73 6.89 -46.21
CA SER A 275 -13.86 6.86 -45.25
C SER A 275 -14.47 5.45 -45.20
N ALA A 276 -15.67 5.31 -44.65
CA ALA A 276 -16.49 4.10 -44.74
C ALA A 276 -17.88 4.38 -45.31
N VAL A 277 -18.46 3.32 -45.86
CA VAL A 277 -19.87 3.25 -46.21
C VAL A 277 -20.57 2.24 -45.29
N VAL A 278 -21.84 2.49 -45.01
CA VAL A 278 -22.73 1.49 -44.41
C VAL A 278 -23.68 0.95 -45.47
N ASN A 279 -23.73 -0.36 -45.59
CA ASN A 279 -24.83 -1.05 -46.26
C ASN A 279 -25.87 -1.42 -45.20
N CYS A 280 -27.11 -0.99 -45.42
CA CYS A 280 -28.21 -1.25 -44.51
C CYS A 280 -29.39 -1.76 -45.34
N ASN A 281 -29.87 -2.95 -45.00
CA ASN A 281 -31.05 -3.54 -45.61
C ASN A 281 -31.77 -4.39 -44.57
N ILE A 282 -32.51 -3.73 -43.67
CA ILE A 282 -33.15 -4.41 -42.55
C ILE A 282 -34.32 -5.25 -43.06
N GLY A 283 -34.41 -6.48 -42.56
CA GLY A 283 -35.54 -7.36 -42.84
C GLY A 283 -35.17 -8.83 -42.92
N HIS A 284 -33.88 -9.16 -42.90
CA HIS A 284 -33.41 -10.54 -42.96
C HIS A 284 -33.35 -11.18 -41.58
N THR A 285 -32.71 -10.53 -40.60
CA THR A 285 -32.55 -11.03 -39.22
C THR A 285 -33.21 -10.11 -38.21
N TYR A 286 -33.04 -8.79 -38.37
CA TYR A 286 -33.62 -7.76 -37.52
C TYR A 286 -34.96 -7.25 -38.07
N ASN A 287 -35.90 -6.96 -37.16
CA ASN A 287 -37.29 -6.64 -37.49
C ASN A 287 -37.43 -5.25 -38.11
N PRO A 288 -37.95 -5.13 -39.34
CA PRO A 288 -38.14 -3.83 -39.95
C PRO A 288 -39.36 -3.07 -39.37
N ASN A 289 -40.23 -3.73 -38.59
CA ASN A 289 -41.53 -3.22 -38.14
C ASN A 289 -41.57 -2.81 -36.65
N SER A 290 -40.43 -2.79 -35.96
CA SER A 290 -40.40 -2.55 -34.51
C SER A 290 -40.59 -1.07 -34.16
N SER A 291 -41.65 -0.78 -33.41
CA SER A 291 -41.94 0.54 -32.81
C SER A 291 -41.99 1.73 -33.78
N ALA A 292 -42.45 1.53 -35.01
CA ALA A 292 -42.81 2.64 -35.89
C ALA A 292 -44.11 3.31 -35.37
N PRO A 293 -44.18 4.65 -35.18
CA PRO A 293 -45.40 5.34 -34.73
C PRO A 293 -46.61 5.24 -35.69
N ALA A 294 -46.48 4.54 -36.82
CA ALA A 294 -47.52 4.49 -37.86
C ALA A 294 -47.44 3.23 -38.76
N GLY A 295 -47.06 2.06 -38.24
CA GLY A 295 -47.15 0.80 -39.00
C GLY A 295 -46.32 0.71 -40.29
N GLY A 296 -45.22 1.47 -40.39
CA GLY A 296 -44.27 1.42 -41.52
C GLY A 296 -43.18 0.37 -41.34
N SER A 297 -42.62 -0.10 -42.46
CA SER A 297 -41.44 -0.98 -42.52
C SER A 297 -40.20 -0.14 -42.82
N PHE A 298 -39.15 -0.28 -42.02
CA PHE A 298 -37.84 0.32 -42.30
C PHE A 298 -36.99 -0.62 -43.14
N SER A 299 -36.58 -0.18 -44.33
CA SER A 299 -35.52 -0.85 -45.10
C SER A 299 -34.12 -0.32 -44.76
N TYR A 300 -34.02 0.91 -44.24
CA TYR A 300 -32.76 1.60 -43.96
C TYR A 300 -32.80 2.31 -42.60
N LEU A 301 -31.69 2.30 -41.86
CA LEU A 301 -31.55 3.01 -40.58
C LEU A 301 -31.13 4.48 -40.73
N ALA A 302 -30.48 4.83 -41.84
CA ALA A 302 -29.99 6.17 -42.15
C ALA A 302 -30.87 6.82 -43.25
N GLU A 303 -30.28 7.19 -44.39
CA GLU A 303 -30.96 7.63 -45.60
C GLU A 303 -31.61 6.46 -46.35
N ALA A 304 -32.65 6.74 -47.15
CA ALA A 304 -33.39 5.73 -47.92
C ALA A 304 -32.62 5.27 -49.18
N GLN A 305 -31.38 4.84 -49.01
CA GLN A 305 -30.50 4.35 -50.08
C GLN A 305 -29.55 3.27 -49.56
N SER A 306 -29.16 2.34 -50.44
CA SER A 306 -28.06 1.42 -50.19
C SER A 306 -26.71 2.15 -50.25
N ASN A 307 -25.75 1.77 -49.42
CA ASN A 307 -24.38 2.31 -49.39
C ASN A 307 -24.31 3.81 -49.05
N VAL A 308 -24.57 4.12 -47.79
CA VAL A 308 -24.50 5.46 -47.23
C VAL A 308 -23.09 5.78 -46.75
N ALA A 309 -22.54 6.92 -47.14
CA ALA A 309 -21.25 7.38 -46.62
C ALA A 309 -21.34 7.82 -45.15
N LEU A 310 -20.34 7.45 -44.36
CA LEU A 310 -20.24 7.82 -42.94
C LEU A 310 -19.35 9.05 -42.74
N THR A 311 -19.64 9.79 -41.68
CA THR A 311 -18.76 10.84 -41.13
C THR A 311 -17.87 10.29 -40.03
N ASP A 312 -18.39 9.38 -39.21
CA ASP A 312 -17.63 8.61 -38.23
C ASP A 312 -18.46 7.40 -37.73
N TYR A 313 -17.80 6.46 -37.06
CA TYR A 313 -18.46 5.50 -36.19
C TYR A 313 -17.60 5.15 -34.97
N GLU A 314 -18.27 4.92 -33.85
CA GLU A 314 -17.68 4.61 -32.55
C GLU A 314 -18.18 3.25 -32.05
N VAL A 315 -17.31 2.53 -31.34
CA VAL A 315 -17.65 1.25 -30.71
C VAL A 315 -17.30 1.33 -29.23
N PHE A 316 -18.27 1.04 -28.38
CA PHE A 316 -18.15 1.06 -26.93
C PHE A 316 -18.29 -0.34 -26.37
N VAL A 317 -17.48 -0.69 -25.37
CA VAL A 317 -17.74 -1.86 -24.53
C VAL A 317 -18.65 -1.46 -23.38
N VAL A 318 -19.63 -2.31 -23.08
CA VAL A 318 -20.54 -2.13 -21.95
C VAL A 318 -19.94 -2.83 -20.73
N LYS A 319 -19.73 -2.08 -19.65
CA LYS A 319 -19.21 -2.58 -18.38
C LYS A 319 -20.20 -2.30 -17.25
N ALA A 320 -20.17 -3.12 -16.21
CA ALA A 320 -20.89 -2.80 -14.98
C ALA A 320 -20.27 -1.54 -14.35
N ASP A 321 -21.09 -0.51 -14.15
CA ASP A 321 -20.70 0.69 -13.40
C ASP A 321 -20.91 0.45 -11.90
N SER A 322 -19.82 0.42 -11.16
CA SER A 322 -19.79 0.23 -9.72
C SER A 322 -20.18 1.49 -8.93
N ARG A 323 -20.42 2.63 -9.60
CA ARG A 323 -20.83 3.92 -8.99
C ARG A 323 -22.35 4.13 -8.96
N ALA A 324 -23.10 3.57 -9.90
CA ALA A 324 -24.54 3.80 -10.09
C ALA A 324 -25.46 3.05 -9.08
N SER A 325 -24.89 2.32 -8.12
CA SER A 325 -25.61 1.48 -7.15
C SER A 325 -26.40 2.28 -6.09
N LEU A 326 -25.96 3.49 -5.73
CA LEU A 326 -26.61 4.30 -4.69
C LEU A 326 -27.89 5.01 -5.19
N GLU A 327 -27.88 5.56 -6.40
CA GLU A 327 -29.04 6.26 -6.95
C GLU A 327 -30.18 5.30 -7.33
N SER A 328 -29.84 4.11 -7.82
CA SER A 328 -30.79 3.03 -8.10
C SER A 328 -31.43 2.51 -6.80
N THR A 329 -30.64 2.31 -5.75
CA THR A 329 -31.14 1.96 -4.41
C THR A 329 -32.06 3.04 -3.83
N LEU A 330 -31.73 4.32 -4.05
CA LEU A 330 -32.54 5.44 -3.60
C LEU A 330 -33.88 5.55 -4.34
N ARG A 331 -33.95 5.11 -5.62
CA ARG A 331 -35.23 4.96 -6.34
C ARG A 331 -36.07 3.83 -5.76
N VAL A 332 -35.48 2.66 -5.48
CA VAL A 332 -36.19 1.51 -4.91
C VAL A 332 -36.74 1.85 -3.52
N LEU A 333 -35.94 2.50 -2.67
CA LEU A 333 -36.39 2.98 -1.34
C LEU A 333 -37.52 4.02 -1.43
N LYS A 334 -37.47 4.93 -2.42
CA LYS A 334 -38.55 5.89 -2.67
C LYS A 334 -39.84 5.21 -3.13
N SER A 335 -39.75 4.19 -3.98
CA SER A 335 -40.92 3.40 -4.40
C SER A 335 -41.53 2.62 -3.23
N LEU A 336 -40.72 2.11 -2.31
CA LEU A 336 -41.18 1.42 -1.10
C LEU A 336 -41.86 2.35 -0.09
N SER A 337 -41.38 3.59 0.07
CA SER A 337 -42.02 4.54 0.99
C SER A 337 -43.43 4.92 0.55
N THR A 338 -43.70 4.92 -0.75
CA THR A 338 -45.05 5.12 -1.30
C THR A 338 -45.94 3.88 -1.17
N LEU A 339 -45.36 2.68 -1.19
CA LEU A 339 -46.08 1.39 -1.11
C LEU A 339 -46.44 0.96 0.32
N ALA A 340 -45.68 1.37 1.34
CA ALA A 340 -45.90 0.99 2.75
C ALA A 340 -47.20 1.53 3.40
N SER A 341 -48.13 2.10 2.62
CA SER A 341 -49.38 2.71 3.10
C SER A 341 -50.61 1.78 2.98
N SER A 342 -50.46 0.49 2.61
CA SER A 342 -51.57 -0.49 2.54
C SER A 342 -51.13 -1.95 2.80
N GLN A 343 -52.07 -2.83 3.18
CA GLN A 343 -51.80 -4.24 3.50
C GLN A 343 -51.37 -5.05 2.25
N PRO A 344 -50.22 -5.76 2.29
CA PRO A 344 -49.59 -6.27 1.07
C PRO A 344 -50.16 -7.61 0.56
N ASP A 345 -50.35 -7.73 -0.76
CA ASP A 345 -50.63 -8.95 -1.52
C ASP A 345 -49.35 -9.73 -1.91
N ALA A 346 -49.49 -10.89 -2.57
CA ALA A 346 -48.38 -11.78 -2.93
C ALA A 346 -47.33 -11.14 -3.88
N ARG A 347 -47.73 -10.12 -4.65
CA ARG A 347 -46.83 -9.38 -5.53
C ARG A 347 -46.04 -8.33 -4.75
N GLU A 348 -46.66 -7.76 -3.73
CA GLU A 348 -46.03 -6.84 -2.77
C GLU A 348 -45.03 -7.56 -1.86
N GLU A 349 -45.28 -8.83 -1.49
CA GLU A 349 -44.31 -9.68 -0.77
C GLU A 349 -43.05 -9.97 -1.62
N GLN A 350 -43.22 -10.25 -2.92
CA GLN A 350 -42.10 -10.46 -3.84
C GLN A 350 -41.25 -9.19 -4.02
N LEU A 351 -41.89 -8.02 -4.08
CA LEU A 351 -41.21 -6.72 -4.13
C LEU A 351 -40.43 -6.44 -2.83
N LEU A 352 -41.00 -6.77 -1.66
CA LEU A 352 -40.33 -6.66 -0.36
C LEU A 352 -39.09 -7.57 -0.27
N GLN A 353 -39.18 -8.82 -0.73
CA GLN A 353 -38.04 -9.74 -0.74
C GLN A 353 -36.93 -9.26 -1.69
N THR A 354 -37.31 -8.75 -2.87
CA THR A 354 -36.36 -8.17 -3.84
C THR A 354 -35.65 -6.95 -3.25
N ALA A 355 -36.39 -6.09 -2.53
CA ALA A 355 -35.83 -4.93 -1.85
C ALA A 355 -34.88 -5.31 -0.70
N LEU A 356 -35.26 -6.29 0.14
CA LEU A 356 -34.42 -6.77 1.23
C LEU A 356 -33.09 -7.34 0.70
N ARG A 357 -33.16 -8.08 -0.41
CA ARG A 357 -31.96 -8.60 -1.08
C ARG A 357 -31.06 -7.46 -1.58
N ALA A 358 -31.64 -6.45 -2.21
CA ALA A 358 -30.88 -5.28 -2.66
C ALA A 358 -30.21 -4.53 -1.49
N CYS A 359 -30.87 -4.44 -0.33
CA CYS A 359 -30.27 -3.86 0.88
C CYS A 359 -29.08 -4.68 1.38
N ILE A 360 -29.19 -6.02 1.40
CA ILE A 360 -28.10 -6.93 1.80
C ILE A 360 -26.91 -6.78 0.86
N ASP A 361 -27.14 -6.85 -0.45
CA ASP A 361 -26.07 -6.73 -1.46
C ASP A 361 -25.39 -5.34 -1.37
N THR A 362 -26.13 -4.27 -1.04
CA THR A 362 -25.57 -2.93 -0.79
C THR A 362 -24.67 -2.90 0.44
N CYS A 363 -25.07 -3.57 1.53
CA CYS A 363 -24.23 -3.67 2.73
C CYS A 363 -22.94 -4.45 2.45
N GLU A 364 -23.01 -5.55 1.69
CA GLU A 364 -21.85 -6.36 1.30
C GLU A 364 -20.89 -5.57 0.38
N TYR A 365 -21.42 -4.78 -0.55
CA TYR A 365 -20.61 -3.91 -1.40
C TYR A 365 -19.97 -2.76 -0.59
N GLY A 366 -20.72 -2.14 0.33
CA GLY A 366 -20.17 -1.15 1.25
C GLY A 366 -19.00 -1.68 2.08
N GLN A 367 -19.09 -2.93 2.56
CA GLN A 367 -17.98 -3.60 3.24
C GLN A 367 -16.76 -3.82 2.32
N SER A 368 -17.00 -4.19 1.05
CA SER A 368 -15.93 -4.37 0.06
C SER A 368 -15.21 -3.05 -0.26
N LEU A 369 -15.95 -1.94 -0.40
CA LEU A 369 -15.37 -0.61 -0.58
C LEU A 369 -14.58 -0.15 0.65
N LEU A 370 -15.07 -0.43 1.86
CA LEU A 370 -14.33 -0.15 3.09
C LEU A 370 -13.04 -0.97 3.19
N GLN A 371 -12.99 -2.17 2.60
CA GLN A 371 -11.75 -2.95 2.49
C GLN A 371 -10.79 -2.30 1.49
N VAL A 372 -11.23 -1.96 0.27
CA VAL A 372 -10.38 -1.28 -0.72
C VAL A 372 -9.86 0.06 -0.22
N LYS A 373 -10.69 0.82 0.51
CA LYS A 373 -10.26 2.06 1.17
C LYS A 373 -9.12 1.79 2.16
N ARG A 374 -9.27 0.79 3.04
CA ARG A 374 -8.22 0.40 3.99
C ARG A 374 -6.94 -0.03 3.28
N ASP A 375 -7.05 -0.77 2.17
CA ASP A 375 -5.89 -1.20 1.39
C ASP A 375 -5.16 -0.01 0.73
N LEU A 376 -5.91 0.98 0.23
CA LEU A 376 -5.35 2.21 -0.33
C LEU A 376 -4.70 3.09 0.74
N GLU A 377 -5.33 3.25 1.91
CA GLU A 377 -4.76 3.98 3.04
C GLU A 377 -3.44 3.33 3.48
N HIS A 378 -3.39 2.00 3.62
CA HIS A 378 -2.16 1.28 3.94
C HIS A 378 -1.05 1.45 2.87
N SER A 379 -1.43 1.48 1.59
CA SER A 379 -0.51 1.71 0.48
C SER A 379 0.04 3.15 0.50
N GLN A 380 -0.82 4.14 0.78
CA GLN A 380 -0.42 5.53 0.95
C GLN A 380 0.59 5.69 2.09
N ASP A 381 0.32 5.10 3.26
CA ASP A 381 1.23 5.14 4.42
C ASP A 381 2.59 4.53 4.09
N THR A 382 2.59 3.42 3.35
CA THR A 382 3.83 2.76 2.90
C THR A 382 4.65 3.68 1.99
N PHE A 383 4.01 4.34 1.02
CA PHE A 383 4.69 5.28 0.12
C PHE A 383 5.22 6.51 0.85
N GLU A 384 4.49 7.01 1.84
CA GLU A 384 4.92 8.16 2.63
C GLU A 384 6.15 7.84 3.47
N GLN A 385 6.21 6.66 4.09
CA GLN A 385 7.41 6.18 4.80
C GLN A 385 8.63 6.02 3.87
N GLU A 386 8.43 5.54 2.64
CA GLU A 386 9.51 5.43 1.65
C GLU A 386 9.97 6.81 1.16
N ALA A 387 9.04 7.75 0.98
CA ALA A 387 9.36 9.13 0.62
C ALA A 387 10.17 9.83 1.74
N GLN A 388 9.76 9.69 3.00
CA GLN A 388 10.47 10.21 4.16
C GLN A 388 11.89 9.64 4.24
N PHE A 389 12.07 8.34 3.98
CA PHE A 389 13.40 7.72 3.92
C PHE A 389 14.28 8.34 2.84
N LEU A 390 13.78 8.47 1.60
CA LEU A 390 14.54 9.06 0.49
C LEU A 390 14.92 10.52 0.76
N GLN A 391 14.01 11.28 1.38
CA GLN A 391 14.22 12.68 1.70
C GLN A 391 15.45 12.92 2.59
N ARG A 392 15.86 11.94 3.42
CA ARG A 392 17.07 12.04 4.26
C ARG A 392 18.37 12.16 3.46
N PHE A 393 18.38 11.59 2.25
CA PHE A 393 19.52 11.59 1.34
C PHE A 393 19.50 12.75 0.34
N PHE A 394 18.42 13.52 0.32
CA PHE A 394 18.30 14.72 -0.50
C PHE A 394 18.69 15.95 0.30
N GLY A 395 19.24 16.94 -0.38
CA GLY A 395 19.67 18.20 0.23
C GLY A 395 20.85 18.79 -0.51
N ASN A 396 21.51 19.75 0.12
CA ASN A 396 22.68 20.42 -0.45
C ASN A 396 23.90 20.22 0.46
N ASP A 397 25.04 20.68 -0.02
CA ASP A 397 26.34 20.64 0.64
C ASP A 397 26.34 21.41 1.98
N LYS A 398 25.54 22.47 2.12
CA LYS A 398 25.45 23.26 3.36
C LYS A 398 24.83 22.52 4.54
N ASP A 399 24.12 21.43 4.26
CA ASP A 399 23.61 20.54 5.32
C ASP A 399 24.74 19.70 5.95
N ILE A 400 25.89 19.61 5.29
CA ILE A 400 27.05 18.81 5.72
C ILE A 400 27.91 19.66 6.65
N VAL A 401 28.11 19.15 7.86
CA VAL A 401 28.96 19.74 8.89
C VAL A 401 30.23 18.92 8.99
N HIS A 402 31.36 19.54 8.69
CA HIS A 402 32.68 18.98 8.93
C HIS A 402 33.12 19.30 10.37
N LEU A 403 33.57 18.28 11.09
CA LEU A 403 34.01 18.34 12.49
C LEU A 403 35.50 18.02 12.57
N ASN A 404 36.18 18.66 13.51
CA ASN A 404 37.55 18.35 13.91
C ASN A 404 37.56 18.05 15.42
N VAL A 405 37.52 16.77 15.78
CA VAL A 405 37.47 16.33 17.18
C VAL A 405 38.85 15.83 17.57
N GLY A 406 39.55 16.54 18.46
CA GLY A 406 40.89 16.15 18.91
C GLY A 406 41.91 15.92 17.77
N GLY A 407 41.73 16.58 16.61
CA GLY A 407 42.56 16.40 15.41
C GLY A 407 42.04 15.37 14.40
N LYS A 408 41.00 14.60 14.72
CA LYS A 408 40.35 13.65 13.79
C LYS A 408 39.22 14.33 13.05
N ARG A 409 39.29 14.31 11.71
CA ARG A 409 38.23 14.86 10.86
C ARG A 409 37.08 13.89 10.67
N MET A 410 35.86 14.40 10.78
CA MET A 410 34.62 13.69 10.54
C MET A 410 33.66 14.60 9.75
N ALA A 411 32.66 14.04 9.09
CA ALA A 411 31.61 14.82 8.45
C ALA A 411 30.25 14.18 8.69
N THR A 412 29.23 14.98 9.01
CA THR A 412 27.87 14.50 9.29
C THR A 412 26.83 15.53 8.87
N LEU A 413 25.54 15.24 9.02
CA LEU A 413 24.48 16.20 8.73
C LEU A 413 24.15 17.07 9.94
N LEU A 414 23.73 18.31 9.67
CA LEU A 414 23.15 19.20 10.68
C LEU A 414 21.93 18.56 11.36
N SER A 415 21.11 17.84 10.60
CA SER A 415 19.96 17.09 11.13
C SER A 415 20.36 15.94 12.06
N THR A 416 21.54 15.36 11.87
CA THR A 416 22.08 14.32 12.76
C THR A 416 22.55 14.95 14.06
N LEU A 417 23.28 16.06 14.01
CA LEU A 417 23.74 16.78 15.21
C LEU A 417 22.60 17.37 16.05
N THR A 418 21.49 17.71 15.40
CA THR A 418 20.29 18.26 16.07
C THR A 418 19.22 17.22 16.38
N PHE A 419 19.45 15.94 16.09
CA PHE A 419 18.48 14.86 16.29
C PHE A 419 18.06 14.68 17.77
N CYS A 420 19.04 14.76 18.69
CA CYS A 420 18.78 14.62 20.12
C CYS A 420 18.39 15.97 20.72
N GLU A 421 17.09 16.30 20.72
CA GLU A 421 16.59 17.53 21.34
C GLU A 421 17.03 17.66 22.81
N GLY A 422 17.44 18.87 23.20
CA GLY A 422 17.96 19.14 24.55
C GLY A 422 19.44 18.77 24.77
N SER A 423 20.10 18.12 23.81
CA SER A 423 21.55 17.88 23.88
C SER A 423 22.36 19.16 23.64
N TYR A 424 23.64 19.12 24.07
CA TYR A 424 24.59 20.18 23.75
C TYR A 424 24.75 20.36 22.24
N LEU A 425 24.81 19.25 21.47
CA LEU A 425 24.94 19.30 20.01
C LEU A 425 23.73 19.96 19.36
N ALA A 426 22.51 19.61 19.78
CA ALA A 426 21.30 20.26 19.26
C ALA A 426 21.22 21.74 19.63
N THR A 427 21.68 22.11 20.82
CA THR A 427 21.77 23.51 21.22
C THR A 427 22.82 24.26 20.40
N LYS A 428 24.01 23.67 20.21
CA LYS A 428 25.11 24.27 19.47
C LYS A 428 24.77 24.45 18.01
N PHE A 429 24.21 23.43 17.35
CA PHE A 429 23.95 23.38 15.91
C PHE A 429 22.48 23.68 15.51
N GLY A 430 21.66 24.12 16.47
CA GLY A 430 20.24 24.40 16.25
C GLY A 430 19.98 25.63 15.37
N GLY A 431 18.71 26.04 15.25
CA GLY A 431 18.28 27.10 14.31
C GLY A 431 18.88 28.50 14.52
N THR A 432 19.53 28.74 15.67
CA THR A 432 20.25 29.98 15.98
C THR A 432 21.76 29.88 15.75
N TRP A 433 22.26 28.71 15.36
CA TRP A 433 23.68 28.51 15.14
C TRP A 433 24.16 29.32 13.94
N THR A 434 25.25 30.05 14.17
CA THR A 434 26.02 30.70 13.12
C THR A 434 27.46 30.26 13.29
N LEU A 435 28.02 29.67 12.24
CA LEU A 435 29.41 29.22 12.26
C LEU A 435 30.33 30.42 12.49
N GLN A 436 31.10 30.41 13.58
CA GLN A 436 32.10 31.44 13.83
C GLN A 436 33.46 30.97 13.29
N GLU A 437 34.18 31.84 12.59
CA GLU A 437 35.51 31.50 12.03
C GLU A 437 36.50 31.00 13.10
N ALA A 438 36.38 31.51 14.33
CA ALA A 438 37.20 31.09 15.47
C ALA A 438 36.96 29.63 15.91
N GLU A 439 35.83 29.03 15.54
CA GLU A 439 35.51 27.62 15.84
C GLU A 439 36.04 26.66 14.77
N MET A 440 36.57 27.17 13.65
CA MET A 440 37.05 26.35 12.54
C MET A 440 38.55 26.07 12.68
N VAL A 441 38.90 24.80 12.88
CA VAL A 441 40.28 24.33 12.93
C VAL A 441 40.49 23.29 11.84
N GLU A 442 41.43 23.53 10.94
CA GLU A 442 41.78 22.65 9.80
C GLU A 442 40.57 22.24 8.92
N GLY A 443 39.61 23.15 8.76
CA GLY A 443 38.45 22.96 7.89
C GLY A 443 37.26 22.23 8.54
N GLY A 444 37.25 22.06 9.87
CA GLY A 444 36.09 21.55 10.60
C GLY A 444 35.83 22.30 11.89
N VAL A 445 34.59 22.23 12.38
CA VAL A 445 34.19 22.77 13.69
C VAL A 445 34.92 22.00 14.77
N TRP A 446 35.69 22.70 15.59
CA TRP A 446 36.62 22.09 16.53
C TRP A 446 35.94 21.67 17.85
N PHE A 447 36.33 20.49 18.34
CA PHE A 447 35.97 19.95 19.65
C PHE A 447 37.22 19.43 20.36
N ASP A 448 37.38 19.82 21.62
CA ASP A 448 38.46 19.36 22.52
C ASP A 448 38.07 18.06 23.23
N GLU A 449 37.64 17.07 22.46
CA GLU A 449 37.14 15.79 22.99
C GLU A 449 37.94 14.62 22.48
N ASP A 450 37.80 13.47 23.14
CA ASP A 450 38.37 12.21 22.66
C ASP A 450 37.71 11.83 21.30
N PRO A 451 38.50 11.69 20.23
CA PRO A 451 37.97 11.44 18.90
C PRO A 451 37.27 10.10 18.75
N ASP A 452 37.64 9.07 19.52
CA ASP A 452 37.05 7.73 19.40
C ASP A 452 35.74 7.63 20.19
N LEU A 453 35.67 8.25 21.37
CA LEU A 453 34.42 8.37 22.13
C LEU A 453 33.39 9.23 21.39
N PHE A 454 33.81 10.35 20.81
CA PHE A 454 32.91 11.19 20.02
C PHE A 454 32.45 10.48 18.73
N GLU A 455 33.33 9.71 18.08
CA GLU A 455 32.94 8.89 16.92
C GLU A 455 31.84 7.88 17.30
N ALA A 456 31.96 7.25 18.47
CA ALA A 456 30.95 6.34 18.98
C ALA A 456 29.61 7.07 19.19
N VAL A 457 29.60 8.22 19.89
CA VAL A 457 28.39 9.05 20.05
C VAL A 457 27.75 9.34 18.68
N LEU A 458 28.53 9.84 17.73
CA LEU A 458 28.03 10.21 16.42
C LEU A 458 27.50 9.01 15.62
N MET A 459 28.17 7.86 15.70
CA MET A 459 27.68 6.61 15.11
C MET A 459 26.29 6.25 15.65
N HIS A 460 26.08 6.33 16.96
CA HIS A 460 24.80 5.96 17.57
C HIS A 460 23.68 6.92 17.20
N ILE A 461 23.96 8.22 17.19
CA ILE A 461 22.98 9.22 16.75
C ILE A 461 22.62 9.02 15.27
N ARG A 462 23.60 8.71 14.40
CA ARG A 462 23.34 8.40 12.98
C ARG A 462 22.40 7.22 12.83
N VAL A 463 22.73 6.08 13.46
CA VAL A 463 21.92 4.86 13.36
C VAL A 463 20.55 5.08 13.97
N GLY A 464 20.48 5.73 15.14
CA GLY A 464 19.21 5.94 15.82
C GLY A 464 18.32 6.97 15.16
N SER A 465 18.89 8.00 14.55
CA SER A 465 18.12 8.92 13.71
C SER A 465 17.45 8.20 12.55
N LEU A 466 18.13 7.20 11.97
CA LEU A 466 17.66 6.48 10.78
C LEU A 466 16.65 5.38 11.12
N LEU A 467 16.86 4.63 12.20
CA LEU A 467 16.04 3.48 12.58
C LEU A 467 14.92 3.83 13.57
N GLY A 468 14.96 5.02 14.19
CA GLY A 468 14.05 5.38 15.28
C GLY A 468 14.28 4.59 16.57
N GLU A 469 15.37 3.82 16.62
CA GLU A 469 15.80 3.01 17.75
C GLU A 469 17.07 3.59 18.32
N SER A 470 17.28 3.53 19.63
CA SER A 470 18.51 4.03 20.21
C SER A 470 19.42 2.85 20.54
N PHE A 471 20.69 2.96 20.18
CA PHE A 471 21.70 1.92 20.37
C PHE A 471 22.78 2.52 21.27
N ALA A 472 23.05 1.91 22.43
CA ALA A 472 24.09 2.41 23.33
C ALA A 472 25.42 1.69 23.04
N PRO A 473 26.56 2.40 23.02
CA PRO A 473 27.86 1.74 22.90
C PRO A 473 28.20 0.99 24.17
N LYS A 474 29.10 0.03 24.00
CA LYS A 474 29.89 -0.57 25.07
C LYS A 474 31.35 -0.17 24.86
N PRO A 475 31.75 1.05 25.24
CA PRO A 475 33.14 1.46 25.09
C PRO A 475 33.99 0.81 26.18
N ASP A 476 35.26 0.59 25.86
CA ASP A 476 36.23 -0.02 26.79
C ASP A 476 36.45 0.87 28.04
N GLU A 477 36.35 2.20 27.88
CA GLU A 477 36.54 3.19 28.95
C GLU A 477 35.22 3.78 29.48
N LYS A 478 34.47 2.99 30.25
CA LYS A 478 33.15 3.41 30.80
C LYS A 478 33.15 4.77 31.49
N LYS A 479 34.18 5.11 32.29
CA LYS A 479 34.22 6.40 33.01
C LYS A 479 34.38 7.60 32.08
N SER A 480 35.22 7.46 31.05
CA SER A 480 35.46 8.51 30.05
C SER A 480 34.21 8.70 29.20
N TRP A 481 33.54 7.59 28.84
CA TRP A 481 32.25 7.60 28.17
C TRP A 481 31.16 8.30 28.97
N ASP A 482 30.98 7.92 30.24
CA ASP A 482 29.93 8.50 31.09
C ASP A 482 30.10 10.02 31.24
N ARG A 483 31.34 10.51 31.30
CA ARG A 483 31.64 11.96 31.33
C ARG A 483 31.26 12.64 30.02
N LEU A 484 31.73 12.12 28.88
CA LEU A 484 31.41 12.70 27.57
C LEU A 484 29.89 12.76 27.34
N VAL A 485 29.18 11.69 27.72
CA VAL A 485 27.72 11.64 27.61
C VAL A 485 27.05 12.70 28.50
N ASP A 486 27.58 12.96 29.68
CA ASP A 486 27.11 14.02 30.58
C ASP A 486 27.39 15.41 30.01
N ASP A 487 28.60 15.66 29.54
CA ASP A 487 29.03 16.94 28.95
C ASP A 487 28.24 17.29 27.69
N LEU A 488 27.91 16.27 26.87
CA LEU A 488 27.05 16.44 25.70
C LEU A 488 25.55 16.49 26.03
N MET A 489 25.17 16.36 27.30
CA MET A 489 23.78 16.30 27.77
C MET A 489 22.97 15.18 27.09
N LEU A 490 23.62 14.03 26.86
CA LEU A 490 23.03 12.84 26.24
C LEU A 490 22.65 11.76 27.27
N VAL A 491 22.77 12.06 28.56
CA VAL A 491 22.49 11.11 29.65
C VAL A 491 21.08 10.55 29.57
N ASP A 492 20.06 11.40 29.40
CA ASP A 492 18.68 10.93 29.30
C ASP A 492 18.43 10.17 28.00
N TYR A 493 19.04 10.60 26.90
CA TYR A 493 19.00 9.89 25.63
C TYR A 493 19.55 8.46 25.77
N PHE A 494 20.73 8.28 26.36
CA PHE A 494 21.36 6.98 26.56
C PHE A 494 20.76 6.18 27.75
N LYS A 495 20.21 6.83 28.78
CA LYS A 495 19.50 6.15 29.88
C LYS A 495 18.21 5.49 29.41
N ARG A 496 17.46 6.12 28.49
CA ARG A 496 16.29 5.48 27.85
C ARG A 496 16.68 4.19 27.10
N VAL A 497 17.93 4.06 26.66
CA VAL A 497 18.49 2.88 26.00
C VAL A 497 18.97 1.84 27.00
N ALA A 498 19.65 2.30 28.05
CA ALA A 498 20.28 1.44 29.04
C ALA A 498 19.29 0.87 30.06
N SER A 499 18.12 1.48 30.25
CA SER A 499 17.13 1.07 31.26
C SER A 499 16.36 -0.21 30.92
N ALA A 500 16.53 -0.79 29.72
CA ALA A 500 15.83 -1.99 29.33
C ALA A 500 16.69 -3.10 28.70
N ASP A 501 17.99 -2.93 28.42
CA ASP A 501 18.75 -3.91 27.58
C ASP A 501 17.98 -4.28 26.28
N SER A 502 17.06 -3.42 25.86
CA SER A 502 16.03 -3.67 24.84
C SER A 502 16.45 -3.04 23.53
N GLU A 503 16.39 -3.82 22.45
CA GLU A 503 16.58 -3.31 21.08
C GLU A 503 15.27 -2.79 20.47
N LEU A 504 14.12 -3.03 21.13
CA LEU A 504 12.80 -2.69 20.60
C LEU A 504 12.18 -1.43 21.21
N LEU A 505 12.36 -1.19 22.51
CA LEU A 505 11.55 -0.23 23.26
C LEU A 505 11.89 1.24 22.97
N GLY A 506 13.14 1.57 22.68
CA GLY A 506 13.55 2.95 22.36
C GLY A 506 12.94 4.00 23.30
N ALA A 507 12.28 5.02 22.74
CA ALA A 507 11.60 6.07 23.51
C ALA A 507 10.29 5.60 24.19
N SER A 508 9.69 4.50 23.73
CA SER A 508 8.43 3.94 24.26
C SER A 508 8.61 3.20 25.59
N VAL A 509 9.83 3.15 26.15
CA VAL A 509 10.08 2.58 27.47
C VAL A 509 9.30 3.34 28.55
N ASP A 510 9.14 4.66 28.42
CA ASP A 510 8.42 5.46 29.41
C ASP A 510 6.93 5.08 29.44
N ASP A 511 6.30 4.97 28.27
CA ASP A 511 4.90 4.51 28.15
C ASP A 511 4.72 3.12 28.76
N LEU A 512 5.65 2.19 28.48
CA LEU A 512 5.61 0.85 29.07
C LEU A 512 5.70 0.91 30.60
N MET A 513 6.64 1.69 31.13
CA MET A 513 6.81 1.85 32.58
C MET A 513 5.56 2.42 33.24
N THR A 514 4.81 3.30 32.57
CA THR A 514 3.51 3.80 33.09
C THR A 514 2.41 2.74 33.12
N PHE A 515 2.51 1.71 32.27
CA PHE A 515 1.53 0.63 32.23
C PHE A 515 1.80 -0.47 33.27
N LEU A 516 3.05 -0.66 33.68
CA LEU A 516 3.40 -1.68 34.66
C LEU A 516 2.83 -1.36 36.06
N PRO A 517 2.52 -2.37 36.89
CA PRO A 517 2.00 -2.13 38.24
C PRO A 517 2.99 -1.33 39.10
N GLU A 518 2.47 -0.38 39.89
CA GLU A 518 3.31 0.50 40.72
C GLU A 518 4.20 -0.32 41.68
N PRO A 519 5.53 -0.05 41.71
CA PRO A 519 6.39 -0.60 42.74
C PRO A 519 6.02 0.10 44.06
N GLY A 520 5.91 -0.66 45.16
CA GLY A 520 5.51 -0.10 46.46
C GLY A 520 6.35 1.13 46.87
N ALA A 521 5.81 1.96 47.78
CA ALA A 521 6.34 3.28 48.11
C ALA A 521 7.88 3.33 48.24
N GLY A 522 8.51 4.20 47.44
CA GLY A 522 9.96 4.42 47.44
C GLY A 522 10.76 3.50 46.52
N LYS A 523 10.14 2.54 45.84
CA LYS A 523 10.83 1.62 44.91
C LYS A 523 10.65 2.04 43.46
N LYS A 524 11.56 1.57 42.59
CA LYS A 524 11.48 1.73 41.13
C LYS A 524 11.34 0.38 40.45
N ILE A 525 10.74 0.37 39.26
CA ILE A 525 10.67 -0.83 38.41
C ILE A 525 12.01 -1.00 37.69
N ALA A 526 12.52 -2.23 37.69
CA ALA A 526 13.68 -2.64 36.90
C ALA A 526 13.29 -3.79 35.97
N LEU A 527 13.77 -3.71 34.72
CA LEU A 527 13.58 -4.73 33.69
C LEU A 527 14.89 -5.48 33.46
N GLU A 528 14.84 -6.82 33.49
CA GLU A 528 15.98 -7.69 33.17
C GLU A 528 15.65 -8.53 31.93
N LEU A 529 16.43 -8.40 30.86
CA LEU A 529 16.21 -9.15 29.61
C LEU A 529 16.48 -10.65 29.82
N LEU A 530 15.43 -11.46 29.74
CA LEU A 530 15.51 -12.92 29.83
C LEU A 530 15.77 -13.55 28.46
N PHE A 531 15.06 -13.05 27.44
CA PHE A 531 14.99 -13.67 26.12
C PHE A 531 14.86 -12.61 25.04
N ARG A 532 15.59 -12.78 23.93
CA ARG A 532 15.40 -12.05 22.67
C ARG A 532 15.41 -13.04 21.52
N ALA A 533 14.40 -13.02 20.66
CA ALA A 533 14.24 -14.03 19.62
C ALA A 533 15.38 -14.05 18.61
N SER A 534 15.91 -12.89 18.22
CA SER A 534 17.09 -12.78 17.34
C SER A 534 18.38 -13.32 17.96
N ARG A 535 18.52 -13.26 19.29
CA ARG A 535 19.70 -13.74 20.04
C ARG A 535 19.61 -15.22 20.40
N ASP A 536 18.44 -15.61 20.92
CA ASP A 536 18.23 -16.91 21.57
C ASP A 536 17.47 -17.91 20.68
N GLY A 537 16.95 -17.45 19.54
CA GLY A 537 16.23 -18.25 18.55
C GLY A 537 14.71 -18.25 18.77
N TRP A 538 13.94 -18.37 17.68
CA TRP A 538 12.48 -18.21 17.64
C TRP A 538 11.65 -19.38 18.21
N THR A 539 12.29 -20.48 18.61
CA THR A 539 11.56 -21.69 19.02
C THR A 539 10.87 -21.52 20.38
N ALA A 540 9.68 -22.12 20.55
CA ALA A 540 8.99 -22.21 21.84
C ALA A 540 9.88 -22.82 22.94
N GLN A 541 10.69 -23.82 22.58
CA GLN A 541 11.65 -24.44 23.48
C GLN A 541 12.68 -23.43 24.02
N ALA A 542 13.24 -22.57 23.17
CA ALA A 542 14.21 -21.55 23.59
C ALA A 542 13.56 -20.51 24.52
N PHE A 543 12.33 -20.09 24.21
CA PHE A 543 11.54 -19.22 25.08
C PHE A 543 11.33 -19.86 26.47
N HIS A 544 10.80 -21.08 26.52
CA HIS A 544 10.52 -21.76 27.79
C HIS A 544 11.78 -22.04 28.61
N GLN A 545 12.90 -22.39 27.97
CA GLN A 545 14.19 -22.58 28.67
C GLN A 545 14.69 -21.33 29.39
N LYS A 546 14.34 -20.13 28.90
CA LYS A 546 14.79 -18.85 29.46
C LYS A 546 13.76 -18.23 30.40
N CYS A 547 12.47 -18.42 30.11
CA CYS A 547 11.37 -17.67 30.73
C CYS A 547 10.54 -18.48 31.74
N ASP A 548 10.59 -19.82 31.71
CA ASP A 548 9.84 -20.62 32.68
C ASP A 548 10.35 -20.41 34.11
N GLY A 549 9.41 -20.33 35.06
CA GLY A 549 9.70 -20.02 36.47
C GLY A 549 10.14 -18.58 36.73
N LYS A 550 10.17 -17.72 35.71
CA LYS A 550 10.41 -16.27 35.84
C LYS A 550 9.07 -15.53 35.86
N GLY A 551 8.93 -14.52 36.72
CA GLY A 551 7.67 -13.79 36.85
C GLY A 551 7.68 -12.80 38.02
N PRO A 552 7.03 -11.62 37.90
CA PRO A 552 6.30 -11.12 36.73
C PRO A 552 7.17 -10.90 35.48
N THR A 553 6.58 -11.02 34.29
CA THR A 553 7.28 -10.79 33.01
C THR A 553 6.50 -9.88 32.09
N VAL A 554 7.23 -9.17 31.22
CA VAL A 554 6.67 -8.41 30.11
C VAL A 554 7.28 -8.89 28.80
N VAL A 555 6.40 -9.13 27.82
CA VAL A 555 6.74 -9.51 26.45
C VAL A 555 6.53 -8.29 25.58
N VAL A 556 7.53 -7.93 24.78
CA VAL A 556 7.51 -6.80 23.84
C VAL A 556 7.86 -7.33 22.46
N ALA A 557 7.03 -7.08 21.46
CA ALA A 557 7.22 -7.53 20.10
C ALA A 557 7.10 -6.36 19.12
N LYS A 558 7.89 -6.42 18.04
CA LYS A 558 7.82 -5.46 16.94
C LYS A 558 7.45 -6.17 15.65
N SER A 559 6.39 -5.71 14.98
CA SER A 559 6.00 -6.24 13.67
C SER A 559 6.80 -5.61 12.53
N GLN A 560 6.82 -6.28 11.37
CA GLN A 560 7.38 -5.70 10.14
C GLN A 560 6.64 -4.43 9.70
N GLY A 561 5.35 -4.31 10.04
CA GLY A 561 4.58 -3.09 9.88
C GLY A 561 4.93 -1.95 10.85
N GLY A 562 5.91 -2.14 11.75
CA GLY A 562 6.40 -1.09 12.66
C GLY A 562 5.60 -0.93 13.95
N HIS A 563 4.63 -1.80 14.24
CA HIS A 563 3.89 -1.75 15.49
C HIS A 563 4.71 -2.35 16.64
N LEU A 564 4.71 -1.65 17.78
CA LEU A 564 5.34 -2.08 19.02
C LEU A 564 4.25 -2.40 20.05
N PHE A 565 4.15 -3.66 20.46
CA PHE A 565 3.05 -4.16 21.28
C PHE A 565 3.49 -5.35 22.13
N GLY A 566 2.61 -5.86 22.98
CA GLY A 566 2.93 -7.01 23.79
C GLY A 566 1.97 -7.29 24.93
N GLY A 567 2.46 -7.97 25.95
CA GLY A 567 1.68 -8.37 27.11
C GLY A 567 2.51 -8.46 28.38
N TYR A 568 1.91 -8.04 29.49
CA TYR A 568 2.44 -8.23 30.84
C TYR A 568 1.68 -9.36 31.53
N THR A 569 2.41 -10.18 32.27
CA THR A 569 1.81 -11.14 33.20
C THR A 569 2.53 -11.19 34.54
N GLU A 570 1.74 -11.19 35.62
CA GLU A 570 2.19 -11.43 36.99
C GLU A 570 2.45 -12.91 37.29
N VAL A 571 2.03 -13.81 36.40
CA VAL A 571 2.08 -15.26 36.61
C VAL A 571 3.26 -15.86 35.84
N PRO A 572 4.13 -16.67 36.47
CA PRO A 572 5.24 -17.32 35.79
C PRO A 572 4.80 -18.32 34.70
N TRP A 573 5.56 -18.40 33.63
CA TRP A 573 5.45 -19.47 32.61
C TRP A 573 5.97 -20.81 33.18
N ASP A 574 5.46 -21.96 32.71
CA ASP A 574 5.91 -23.27 33.23
C ASP A 574 5.79 -24.48 32.28
N SER A 575 5.55 -24.26 30.99
CA SER A 575 5.37 -25.35 29.99
C SER A 575 4.30 -26.42 30.33
N SER A 576 3.40 -26.18 31.30
CA SER A 576 2.44 -27.18 31.80
C SER A 576 1.36 -27.63 30.80
N GLY A 577 1.20 -26.93 29.68
CA GLY A 577 0.06 -27.11 28.77
C GLY A 577 -1.24 -26.48 29.25
N GLN A 578 -1.26 -25.86 30.44
CA GLN A 578 -2.46 -25.35 31.08
C GLN A 578 -2.64 -23.84 30.89
N TYR A 579 -3.91 -23.42 30.92
CA TYR A 579 -4.25 -22.01 31.12
C TYR A 579 -4.02 -21.62 32.57
N LYS A 580 -3.58 -20.38 32.80
CA LYS A 580 -3.36 -19.84 34.13
C LYS A 580 -4.23 -18.63 34.41
N SER A 581 -4.71 -18.57 35.65
CA SER A 581 -5.52 -17.46 36.12
C SER A 581 -4.66 -16.23 36.35
N CYS A 582 -5.07 -15.11 35.76
CA CYS A 582 -4.44 -13.81 35.96
C CYS A 582 -5.47 -12.76 36.36
N GLN A 583 -5.04 -11.78 37.14
CA GLN A 583 -5.81 -10.64 37.63
C GLN A 583 -5.22 -9.31 37.14
N GLN A 584 -3.90 -9.20 37.10
CA GLN A 584 -3.18 -7.96 36.76
C GLN A 584 -2.55 -8.00 35.37
N SER A 585 -2.62 -9.13 34.67
CA SER A 585 -2.11 -9.25 33.31
C SER A 585 -2.88 -8.32 32.38
N PHE A 586 -2.17 -7.77 31.39
CA PHE A 586 -2.76 -6.90 30.37
C PHE A 586 -2.00 -7.04 29.06
N LEU A 587 -2.68 -6.76 27.96
CA LEU A 587 -2.05 -6.53 26.67
C LEU A 587 -1.87 -5.03 26.44
N PHE A 588 -0.94 -4.66 25.55
CA PHE A 588 -0.71 -3.27 25.22
C PHE A 588 -0.22 -3.08 23.78
N ARG A 589 -0.43 -1.88 23.25
CA ARG A 589 0.29 -1.32 22.11
C ARG A 589 0.97 -0.05 22.59
N LEU A 590 2.26 0.12 22.32
CA LEU A 590 3.03 1.30 22.72
C LEU A 590 3.16 2.28 21.55
N ALA A 591 3.46 1.78 20.36
CA ALA A 591 3.72 2.60 19.19
C ALA A 591 3.28 1.90 17.90
N GLY A 592 3.20 2.68 16.83
CA GLY A 592 2.89 2.23 15.48
C GLY A 592 3.90 2.79 14.49
N PRO A 593 3.72 2.50 13.19
CA PRO A 593 4.59 3.01 12.13
C PRO A 593 4.59 4.55 12.03
N ASP A 594 3.59 5.22 12.60
CA ASP A 594 3.43 6.66 12.59
C ASP A 594 3.28 7.24 14.01
N SER A 595 3.42 8.56 14.13
CA SER A 595 3.20 9.28 15.39
C SER A 595 1.71 9.42 15.76
N SER A 596 0.79 8.97 14.88
CA SER A 596 -0.64 8.99 15.14
C SER A 596 -1.09 7.85 16.07
N THR A 597 -0.31 6.76 16.10
CA THR A 597 -0.58 5.61 16.95
C THR A 597 -0.35 5.92 18.43
N GLN A 598 -1.46 6.08 19.16
CA GLN A 598 -1.43 6.29 20.61
C GLN A 598 -1.21 4.97 21.38
N PRO A 599 -0.51 5.01 22.54
CA PRO A 599 -0.41 3.89 23.45
C PRO A 599 -1.78 3.44 23.96
N SER A 600 -1.99 2.13 24.03
CA SER A 600 -3.23 1.52 24.52
C SER A 600 -2.95 0.35 25.46
N LYS A 601 -3.75 0.27 26.53
CA LYS A 601 -3.71 -0.82 27.53
C LYS A 601 -5.04 -1.56 27.54
N HIS A 602 -4.96 -2.88 27.55
CA HIS A 602 -6.07 -3.81 27.40
C HIS A 602 -6.08 -4.79 28.57
N GLN A 603 -6.92 -4.53 29.56
CA GLN A 603 -7.03 -5.36 30.76
C GLN A 603 -7.88 -6.60 30.50
N ILE A 604 -7.70 -7.63 31.32
CA ILE A 604 -8.65 -8.75 31.37
C ILE A 604 -10.03 -8.21 31.77
N PHE A 605 -11.08 -8.59 31.04
CA PHE A 605 -12.46 -8.22 31.35
C PHE A 605 -13.38 -9.42 31.58
N GLN A 606 -12.97 -10.59 31.11
CA GLN A 606 -13.70 -11.85 31.29
C GLN A 606 -12.72 -13.02 31.24
N ASN A 607 -13.17 -14.23 31.62
CA ASN A 607 -12.37 -15.46 31.52
C ASN A 607 -11.01 -15.37 32.23
N HIS A 608 -10.95 -14.78 33.44
CA HIS A 608 -9.73 -14.58 34.22
C HIS A 608 -8.87 -15.84 34.39
N GLN A 609 -9.48 -17.03 34.38
CA GLN A 609 -8.80 -18.33 34.42
C GLN A 609 -7.94 -18.64 33.17
N ASN A 610 -8.13 -17.90 32.08
CA ASN A 610 -7.46 -18.06 30.79
C ASN A 610 -6.50 -16.89 30.49
N GLY A 611 -5.90 -16.26 31.50
CA GLY A 611 -5.03 -15.10 31.33
C GLY A 611 -3.82 -15.37 30.45
N ILE A 612 -3.09 -16.47 30.69
CA ILE A 612 -2.00 -16.95 29.83
C ILE A 612 -2.13 -18.44 29.57
N HIS A 613 -1.54 -18.94 28.48
CA HIS A 613 -1.48 -20.37 28.16
C HIS A 613 -0.04 -20.87 28.12
N CYS A 614 0.33 -21.75 29.04
CA CYS A 614 1.72 -22.20 29.21
C CYS A 614 1.99 -23.52 28.48
N HIS A 615 1.72 -23.61 27.18
CA HIS A 615 1.96 -24.84 26.42
C HIS A 615 3.38 -24.94 25.89
N ALA A 616 4.09 -26.03 26.17
CA ALA A 616 5.51 -26.22 25.84
C ALA A 616 5.88 -26.03 24.35
N SER A 617 4.90 -26.19 23.44
CA SER A 617 5.09 -25.99 21.99
C SER A 617 4.71 -24.58 21.50
N TYR A 618 4.22 -23.71 22.38
CA TYR A 618 3.82 -22.35 22.05
C TYR A 618 4.84 -21.35 22.58
N GLY A 619 5.01 -20.23 21.87
CA GLY A 619 5.71 -19.08 22.43
C GLY A 619 4.82 -18.34 23.45
N PRO A 620 5.16 -17.09 23.78
CA PRO A 620 4.32 -16.26 24.63
C PRO A 620 2.87 -16.23 24.15
N THR A 621 1.94 -16.65 25.01
CA THR A 621 0.52 -16.79 24.68
C THR A 621 -0.35 -16.23 25.79
N PHE A 622 -1.17 -15.24 25.44
CA PHE A 622 -2.08 -14.52 26.31
C PHE A 622 -3.53 -14.74 25.85
N GLY A 623 -4.42 -14.96 26.81
CA GLY A 623 -5.85 -15.04 26.59
C GLY A 623 -6.34 -16.40 26.09
N GLY A 624 -7.58 -16.74 26.44
CA GLY A 624 -8.32 -17.89 25.89
C GLY A 624 -8.51 -17.75 24.39
N ASN A 625 -8.34 -18.86 23.65
CA ASN A 625 -8.34 -18.87 22.18
C ASN A 625 -7.30 -17.93 21.54
N HIS A 626 -6.25 -17.56 22.29
CA HIS A 626 -5.10 -16.79 21.81
C HIS A 626 -5.45 -15.34 21.42
N ASP A 627 -5.83 -14.52 22.41
CA ASP A 627 -5.98 -13.07 22.19
C ASP A 627 -4.67 -12.45 21.66
N LEU A 628 -3.53 -12.95 22.13
CA LEU A 628 -2.21 -12.72 21.54
C LEU A 628 -1.35 -13.97 21.65
N GLN A 629 -0.75 -14.39 20.53
CA GLN A 629 0.19 -15.51 20.51
C GLN A 629 1.31 -15.27 19.51
N ILE A 630 2.55 -15.46 19.96
CA ILE A 630 3.73 -15.41 19.10
C ILE A 630 4.16 -16.85 18.77
N GLN A 631 4.32 -17.15 17.49
CA GLN A 631 4.74 -18.46 16.99
C GLN A 631 5.97 -18.35 16.08
N PRO A 632 6.87 -19.36 16.09
CA PRO A 632 7.93 -19.46 15.10
C PRO A 632 7.37 -19.68 13.69
N SER A 633 7.99 -19.03 12.71
CA SER A 633 7.74 -19.24 11.28
C SER A 633 9.08 -19.25 10.53
N GLY A 634 9.64 -20.45 10.35
CA GLY A 634 10.97 -20.61 9.77
C GLY A 634 12.07 -19.96 10.63
N SER A 635 12.78 -18.99 10.08
CA SER A 635 13.83 -18.22 10.77
C SER A 635 13.33 -16.89 11.37
N SER A 636 12.02 -16.66 11.40
CA SER A 636 11.37 -15.50 12.02
C SER A 636 10.19 -15.94 12.90
N GLY A 637 9.37 -15.00 13.35
CA GLY A 637 8.10 -15.29 14.03
C GLY A 637 6.93 -14.56 13.40
N VAL A 638 5.73 -15.05 13.73
CA VAL A 638 4.45 -14.43 13.39
C VAL A 638 3.64 -14.23 14.66
N VAL A 639 2.80 -13.21 14.69
CA VAL A 639 1.84 -12.98 15.77
C VAL A 639 0.43 -13.31 15.29
N ASN A 640 -0.30 -14.11 16.07
CA ASN A 640 -1.74 -14.25 15.96
C ASN A 640 -2.39 -13.35 17.02
N VAL A 641 -3.29 -12.46 16.60
CA VAL A 641 -3.98 -11.54 17.50
C VAL A 641 -5.48 -11.64 17.25
N ASN A 642 -6.25 -11.82 18.32
CA ASN A 642 -7.70 -11.94 18.28
C ASN A 642 -8.33 -11.41 19.58
N ILE A 643 -8.07 -10.14 19.89
CA ILE A 643 -8.51 -9.54 21.16
C ILE A 643 -10.05 -9.55 21.23
N GLY A 644 -10.57 -9.95 22.38
CA GLY A 644 -12.01 -9.96 22.66
C GLY A 644 -12.46 -11.17 23.45
N GLN A 645 -11.59 -12.16 23.66
CA GLN A 645 -11.95 -13.39 24.37
C GLN A 645 -11.70 -13.27 25.88
N THR A 646 -10.55 -12.74 26.28
CA THR A 646 -10.13 -12.58 27.69
C THR A 646 -9.75 -11.12 27.98
N TYR A 647 -9.00 -10.50 27.07
CA TYR A 647 -8.58 -9.10 27.13
C TYR A 647 -9.54 -8.17 26.42
N ASN A 648 -9.76 -6.98 27.00
CA ASN A 648 -10.76 -6.03 26.54
C ASN A 648 -10.32 -5.36 25.23
N PRO A 649 -11.12 -5.47 24.14
CA PRO A 649 -10.80 -4.79 22.89
C PRO A 649 -10.94 -3.26 23.03
N ASN A 650 -11.72 -2.78 24.00
CA ASN A 650 -11.86 -1.35 24.27
C ASN A 650 -10.78 -0.91 25.26
N SER A 651 -9.82 -0.10 24.79
CA SER A 651 -8.69 0.33 25.62
C SER A 651 -9.11 1.31 26.71
N SER A 652 -8.39 1.32 27.83
CA SER A 652 -8.60 2.28 28.92
C SER A 652 -7.87 3.62 28.71
N ALA A 653 -7.30 3.85 27.52
CA ALA A 653 -6.51 5.04 27.17
C ALA A 653 -7.43 6.17 26.64
N PRO A 654 -7.00 7.44 26.65
CA PRO A 654 -7.86 8.60 26.37
C PRO A 654 -8.52 8.64 24.98
N ALA A 655 -8.15 7.76 24.05
CA ALA A 655 -8.67 7.72 22.68
C ALA A 655 -9.79 6.68 22.41
N GLY A 656 -10.22 5.88 23.40
CA GLY A 656 -11.43 5.05 23.31
C GLY A 656 -11.65 4.33 21.96
N GLY A 657 -10.73 3.44 21.57
CA GLY A 657 -10.82 2.64 20.35
C GLY A 657 -11.19 1.18 20.62
N HIS A 658 -11.90 0.54 19.68
CA HIS A 658 -12.17 -0.91 19.69
C HIS A 658 -11.09 -1.61 18.85
N PHE A 659 -10.21 -2.38 19.51
CA PHE A 659 -9.07 -3.05 18.90
C PHE A 659 -9.35 -4.54 18.72
N THR A 660 -9.31 -5.00 17.47
CA THR A 660 -9.29 -6.44 17.14
C THR A 660 -7.87 -6.96 16.94
N CYS A 661 -6.88 -6.06 16.78
CA CYS A 661 -5.47 -6.39 16.58
C CYS A 661 -4.55 -5.32 17.20
N LEU A 662 -3.36 -5.74 17.69
CA LEU A 662 -2.31 -4.86 18.23
C LEU A 662 -1.18 -4.59 17.23
N ALA A 663 -1.04 -5.47 16.23
CA ALA A 663 -0.20 -5.30 15.04
C ALA A 663 -1.05 -4.78 13.87
N GLU A 664 -0.47 -4.72 12.67
CA GLU A 664 -1.17 -4.35 11.44
C GLU A 664 -2.29 -5.35 11.07
N GLN A 665 -2.10 -6.64 11.37
CA GLN A 665 -3.09 -7.70 11.18
C GLN A 665 -2.72 -8.96 11.98
N SER A 666 -3.66 -9.90 12.14
CA SER A 666 -3.33 -11.24 12.61
C SER A 666 -2.52 -11.99 11.55
N GLY A 667 -1.52 -12.77 11.97
CA GLY A 667 -0.53 -13.40 11.11
C GLY A 667 0.61 -12.47 10.68
N ALA A 668 0.70 -11.25 11.22
CA ALA A 668 1.78 -10.32 10.93
C ALA A 668 3.14 -10.93 11.30
N ALA A 669 4.13 -10.73 10.42
CA ALA A 669 5.50 -11.16 10.67
C ALA A 669 6.19 -10.20 11.66
N LEU A 670 7.02 -10.76 12.53
CA LEU A 670 7.78 -10.02 13.54
C LEU A 670 9.20 -9.76 13.08
N THR A 671 9.73 -8.58 13.41
CA THR A 671 11.16 -8.28 13.29
C THR A 671 11.93 -8.90 14.46
N ASP A 672 11.38 -8.81 15.68
CA ASP A 672 11.90 -9.46 16.88
C ASP A 672 10.83 -9.47 18.00
N TYR A 673 11.09 -10.23 19.07
CA TYR A 673 10.43 -10.01 20.37
C TYR A 673 11.38 -10.28 21.54
N GLU A 674 11.15 -9.54 22.63
CA GLU A 674 11.93 -9.56 23.85
C GLU A 674 11.03 -9.89 25.04
N VAL A 675 11.60 -10.56 26.05
CA VAL A 675 10.91 -10.89 27.30
C VAL A 675 11.78 -10.44 28.46
N PHE A 676 11.19 -9.65 29.34
CA PHE A 676 11.86 -9.10 30.52
C PHE A 676 11.24 -9.64 31.79
N ALA A 677 12.06 -9.96 32.78
CA ALA A 677 11.61 -10.07 34.17
C ALA A 677 11.39 -8.66 34.73
N VAL A 678 10.30 -8.49 35.47
CA VAL A 678 9.95 -7.23 36.14
C VAL A 678 10.28 -7.38 37.62
N SER A 679 11.11 -6.49 38.14
CA SER A 679 11.51 -6.47 39.56
C SER A 679 11.40 -5.07 40.14
N SER A 680 11.42 -4.96 41.47
CA SER A 680 11.47 -3.68 42.17
C SER A 680 12.85 -3.47 42.79
N CYS A 681 13.47 -2.31 42.56
CA CYS A 681 14.72 -1.90 43.21
C CYS A 681 14.51 -0.69 44.13
N ASP A 682 15.43 -0.53 45.09
CA ASP A 682 15.47 0.59 46.03
C ASP A 682 16.12 1.85 45.41
#